data_AF-Q8SWD6-F1
#
_entry.id   AF-Q8SWD6-F1
#
_cell.length_a   1.000
_cell.length_b   1.000
_cell.length_c   1.000
_cell.angle_alpha   90.00
_cell.angle_beta   90.00
_cell.angle_gamma   90.00
#
_symmetry.space_group_name_H-M   'P 1'
#
loop_
_entity.id
_entity.type
_entity.pdbx_description
1 polymer ?
#
loop_
_entity_poly.entity_id
_entity_poly.type
_entity_poly.pdbx_seq_one_letter_code
_entity_poly.pdbx_strand_id
1 'polypeptide(L)'
;MLRNRRLYSVIPYEIHSYSTYASVYVPNNIKRNDPMDPNSRWSTSTNDHLQYIVLKVPTSLVVTITFGKYNKMHVSNVKKMRISVSRDGVEYREVLCGGLKNDSEMETFNLLVKDEIYFIAQYVKIEPLAAWGVNFSYSLWFVELRGLVDVEEFVRYNEMVVFGRSMRNCLRFLRDCGFRDIYEILEKRSSDKIEDEVVRHIRELLESHKYEEVEEVLDKLDPRVFQGFIDSSPYTLVWTEIPRAEIWPCERGGHQMVEMDGCLYLYGGWNGIEELEDFWKYGDGEWSEINIGTRTPGKRSCHRMVSHESKLYLMGKYVPLSSRKVFSGRSDIWVFDGNWNVMNMNDEGGPGNVYDHQMVVIGDKLCVFGGRSTEKEDTYGGLYMFSLGGAFPNYGKEAFSVHHGVEVEKGASRLSEECEACENNPLGRSGQSSGSTVELDLLFGGQILHEGGAEESNSRYEPSTSSASLFASRWLMVRSDTMQPPSTPSLKSRLGHTMLFVPPDYIEGSSYNNCLVIIGGQRNKNCIREIVFYSLDTDTVFQSVPFPIDSDGKVIQRGVLHSTEIVVLFCYGREKEGRFENIDVYTYSLIREKWAKVIVKPRVEGGVEIKPAPRSAHQFVEMDGRFYLFGGNVSERTDRRVNDMWMFKLEKKTTQEICHLSKLLVRKHKYLYLLGVDEEKAVEYLRTSILSMVVDDDTRELFEELCHEVYRRRIFVDPVEDICRLLTTTKEH
;
A
#
# COMPACT_ATOMS: atom_id res chain seq x y z
N MET A 1 15.78 -8.00 -6.93
CA MET A 1 15.59 -7.91 -8.40
C MET A 1 14.18 -7.48 -8.80
N LEU A 2 13.12 -8.12 -8.28
CA LEU A 2 11.74 -8.00 -8.79
C LEU A 2 10.94 -6.75 -8.38
N ARG A 3 11.52 -5.88 -7.56
CA ARG A 3 10.85 -4.70 -7.00
C ARG A 3 11.46 -3.36 -7.47
N ASN A 4 12.72 -3.36 -7.92
CA ASN A 4 13.35 -2.18 -8.54
C ASN A 4 13.00 -2.12 -10.04
N ARG A 5 11.85 -1.52 -10.34
CA ARG A 5 11.31 -1.47 -11.72
C ARG A 5 12.12 -0.60 -12.69
N ARG A 6 13.03 0.23 -12.18
CA ARG A 6 13.92 1.06 -13.02
C ARG A 6 14.97 0.22 -13.75
N LEU A 7 15.35 -0.94 -13.19
CA LEU A 7 16.33 -1.84 -13.79
C LEU A 7 15.76 -2.68 -14.95
N TYR A 8 14.44 -2.64 -15.17
CA TYR A 8 13.82 -3.42 -16.21
C TYR A 8 14.02 -2.83 -17.60
N SER A 9 14.66 -3.62 -18.45
CA SER A 9 14.77 -3.36 -19.87
C SER A 9 13.41 -3.50 -20.55
N VAL A 10 13.24 -2.74 -21.64
CA VAL A 10 12.15 -2.97 -22.58
C VAL A 10 12.33 -4.35 -23.22
N ILE A 11 11.29 -5.17 -23.16
CA ILE A 11 11.27 -6.52 -23.75
C ILE A 11 10.74 -6.39 -25.19
N PRO A 12 11.55 -6.73 -26.21
CA PRO A 12 11.09 -6.73 -27.59
C PRO A 12 10.04 -7.82 -27.79
N TYR A 13 9.08 -7.57 -28.69
CA TYR A 13 8.08 -8.56 -29.05
C TYR A 13 7.69 -8.52 -30.53
N GLU A 14 7.16 -9.64 -30.99
CA GLU A 14 6.53 -9.80 -32.30
C GLU A 14 5.05 -10.11 -32.13
N ILE A 15 4.22 -9.75 -33.12
CA ILE A 15 2.82 -10.15 -33.12
C ILE A 15 2.75 -11.63 -33.55
N HIS A 16 2.36 -12.50 -32.63
CA HIS A 16 2.28 -13.93 -32.88
C HIS A 16 0.96 -14.33 -33.56
N SER A 17 -0.15 -13.88 -32.97
CA SER A 17 -1.51 -14.14 -33.46
C SER A 17 -2.46 -13.07 -32.92
N TYR A 18 -3.63 -12.94 -33.55
CA TYR A 18 -4.66 -11.97 -33.20
C TYR A 18 -6.02 -12.41 -33.75
N SER A 19 -7.10 -11.85 -33.21
CA SER A 19 -8.47 -12.18 -33.61
C SER A 19 -8.85 -11.53 -34.95
N THR A 20 -9.16 -10.24 -34.91
CA THR A 20 -9.64 -9.46 -36.07
C THR A 20 -8.99 -8.08 -36.08
N TYR A 21 -9.04 -7.41 -37.22
CA TYR A 21 -8.72 -5.99 -37.30
C TYR A 21 -9.54 -5.31 -38.39
N ALA A 22 -9.76 -4.01 -38.23
CA ALA A 22 -10.46 -3.18 -39.20
C ALA A 22 -9.49 -2.37 -40.07
N SER A 23 -9.58 -2.51 -41.39
CA SER A 23 -8.91 -1.65 -42.37
C SER A 23 -7.42 -1.42 -42.07
N VAL A 24 -6.98 -0.16 -41.89
CA VAL A 24 -5.60 0.26 -41.63
C VAL A 24 -5.13 0.03 -40.19
N TYR A 25 -6.00 -0.39 -39.28
CA TYR A 25 -5.68 -0.57 -37.86
C TYR A 25 -5.05 -1.94 -37.56
N VAL A 26 -3.96 -2.24 -38.26
CA VAL A 26 -3.29 -3.54 -38.19
C VAL A 26 -2.63 -3.76 -36.81
N PRO A 27 -2.51 -5.02 -36.35
CA PRO A 27 -1.88 -5.38 -35.07
C PRO A 27 -0.51 -4.76 -34.82
N ASN A 28 0.33 -4.62 -35.85
CA ASN A 28 1.69 -4.07 -35.73
C ASN A 28 1.74 -2.60 -35.30
N ASN A 29 0.64 -1.85 -35.45
CA ASN A 29 0.61 -0.43 -35.10
C ASN A 29 0.83 -0.19 -33.61
N ILE A 30 0.53 -1.17 -32.74
CA ILE A 30 0.72 -1.02 -31.28
C ILE A 30 2.18 -0.93 -30.85
N LYS A 31 3.14 -1.17 -31.76
CA LYS A 31 4.57 -1.11 -31.45
C LYS A 31 5.12 0.32 -31.43
N ARG A 32 4.39 1.29 -31.99
CA ARG A 32 4.80 2.69 -32.07
C ARG A 32 3.90 3.56 -31.18
N ASN A 33 4.51 4.33 -30.29
CA ASN A 33 3.80 5.32 -29.50
C ASN A 33 3.66 6.62 -30.31
N ASP A 34 2.58 6.76 -31.05
CA ASP A 34 2.26 8.00 -31.78
C ASP A 34 0.86 8.50 -31.38
N PRO A 35 0.74 9.28 -30.29
CA PRO A 35 -0.54 9.74 -29.78
C PRO A 35 -1.21 10.77 -30.69
N MET A 36 -0.50 11.30 -31.70
CA MET A 36 -1.02 12.30 -32.64
C MET A 36 -1.59 11.65 -33.91
N ASP A 37 -1.18 10.42 -34.23
CA ASP A 37 -1.69 9.68 -35.37
C ASP A 37 -2.91 8.81 -34.99
N PRO A 38 -4.13 9.11 -35.48
CA PRO A 38 -5.32 8.30 -35.21
C PRO A 38 -5.24 6.87 -35.78
N ASN A 39 -4.31 6.60 -36.72
CA ASN A 39 -4.10 5.29 -37.32
C ASN A 39 -3.07 4.44 -36.57
N SER A 40 -2.29 5.00 -35.65
CA SER A 40 -1.30 4.28 -34.83
C SER A 40 -1.96 3.46 -33.73
N ARG A 41 -2.81 2.51 -34.13
CA ARG A 41 -3.53 1.60 -33.26
C ARG A 41 -3.85 0.28 -33.96
N TRP A 42 -3.99 -0.77 -33.16
CA TRP A 42 -4.77 -1.95 -33.54
C TRP A 42 -6.22 -1.71 -33.17
N SER A 43 -7.16 -2.04 -34.05
CA SER A 43 -8.59 -1.96 -33.74
C SER A 43 -9.35 -3.14 -34.32
N THR A 44 -10.16 -3.80 -33.51
CA THR A 44 -10.93 -4.99 -33.90
C THR A 44 -12.04 -4.64 -34.90
N SER A 45 -12.46 -5.60 -35.72
CA SER A 45 -13.61 -5.41 -36.63
C SER A 45 -14.94 -5.73 -35.93
N THR A 46 -14.91 -6.51 -34.86
CA THR A 46 -16.06 -6.83 -33.99
C THR A 46 -15.79 -6.45 -32.54
N ASN A 47 -16.82 -6.51 -31.70
CA ASN A 47 -16.80 -6.14 -30.28
C ASN A 47 -17.24 -7.29 -29.37
N ASP A 48 -17.12 -8.53 -29.86
CA ASP A 48 -17.43 -9.74 -29.10
C ASP A 48 -16.31 -10.06 -28.09
N HIS A 49 -16.58 -10.96 -27.15
CA HIS A 49 -15.59 -11.34 -26.13
C HIS A 49 -14.50 -12.32 -26.64
N LEU A 50 -14.46 -12.61 -27.94
CA LEU A 50 -13.46 -13.50 -28.55
C LEU A 50 -12.25 -12.71 -29.09
N GLN A 51 -12.19 -11.40 -28.86
CA GLN A 51 -11.10 -10.57 -29.35
C GLN A 51 -9.83 -10.74 -28.53
N TYR A 52 -8.69 -10.88 -29.22
CA TYR A 52 -7.39 -11.04 -28.56
C TYR A 52 -6.23 -10.64 -29.48
N ILE A 53 -5.09 -10.37 -28.86
CA ILE A 53 -3.78 -10.26 -29.50
C ILE A 53 -2.74 -10.99 -28.65
N VAL A 54 -1.88 -11.80 -29.29
CA VAL A 54 -0.78 -12.52 -28.64
C VAL A 54 0.54 -11.95 -29.12
N LEU A 55 1.38 -11.58 -28.15
CA LEU A 55 2.72 -11.08 -28.36
C LEU A 55 3.71 -12.20 -28.05
N LYS A 56 4.62 -12.50 -28.98
CA LYS A 56 5.74 -13.42 -28.74
C LYS A 56 6.93 -12.61 -28.22
N VAL A 57 7.44 -13.00 -27.06
CA VAL A 57 8.61 -12.38 -26.40
C VAL A 57 9.75 -13.40 -26.30
N PRO A 58 11.01 -12.95 -26.18
CA PRO A 58 12.08 -13.80 -25.66
C PRO A 58 11.66 -14.42 -24.33
N THR A 59 12.23 -15.58 -23.98
CA THR A 59 12.05 -16.18 -22.66
C THR A 59 12.38 -15.14 -21.60
N SER A 60 11.37 -14.61 -20.93
CA SER A 60 11.54 -13.42 -20.09
C SER A 60 10.53 -13.42 -18.96
N LEU A 61 10.86 -12.67 -17.92
CA LEU A 61 9.92 -12.33 -16.88
C LEU A 61 9.34 -10.96 -17.18
N VAL A 62 8.07 -10.92 -17.60
CA VAL A 62 7.37 -9.67 -17.90
C VAL A 62 6.73 -9.13 -16.63
N VAL A 63 7.20 -7.97 -16.15
CA VAL A 63 6.82 -7.43 -14.83
C VAL A 63 5.90 -6.22 -14.93
N THR A 64 6.00 -5.45 -16.01
CA THR A 64 5.09 -4.33 -16.28
C THR A 64 4.65 -4.31 -17.72
N ILE A 65 3.43 -3.82 -17.93
CA ILE A 65 2.91 -3.47 -19.24
C ILE A 65 2.44 -2.01 -19.21
N THR A 66 2.82 -1.25 -20.22
CA THR A 66 2.40 0.13 -20.41
C THR A 66 1.54 0.24 -21.65
N PHE A 67 0.39 0.90 -21.50
CA PHE A 67 -0.51 1.22 -22.60
C PHE A 67 -0.42 2.70 -22.92
N GLY A 68 -0.04 3.00 -24.17
CA GLY A 68 -0.17 4.36 -24.68
C GLY A 68 -1.61 4.65 -25.10
N LYS A 69 -1.92 5.94 -25.29
CA LYS A 69 -3.26 6.41 -25.64
C LYS A 69 -3.20 7.51 -26.68
N TYR A 70 -4.32 7.71 -27.35
CA TYR A 70 -4.50 8.85 -28.25
C TYR A 70 -4.52 10.17 -27.48
N ASN A 71 -4.14 11.27 -28.14
CA ASN A 71 -4.11 12.61 -27.55
C ASN A 71 -5.50 13.12 -27.07
N LYS A 72 -6.58 12.42 -27.42
CA LYS A 72 -7.96 12.73 -27.03
C LYS A 72 -8.67 11.45 -26.56
N MET A 73 -9.68 11.63 -25.70
CA MET A 73 -10.60 10.56 -25.34
C MET A 73 -11.21 9.92 -26.59
N HIS A 74 -11.31 8.59 -26.61
CA HIS A 74 -11.83 7.85 -27.74
C HIS A 74 -12.74 6.71 -27.28
N VAL A 75 -13.91 6.58 -27.89
CA VAL A 75 -14.95 5.61 -27.48
C VAL A 75 -14.51 4.15 -27.61
N SER A 76 -13.65 3.82 -28.56
CA SER A 76 -13.09 2.47 -28.71
C SER A 76 -11.96 2.13 -27.73
N ASN A 77 -11.58 3.07 -26.84
CA ASN A 77 -10.57 2.78 -25.82
C ASN A 77 -11.02 1.59 -24.97
N VAL A 78 -10.08 0.67 -24.71
CA VAL A 78 -10.34 -0.54 -23.92
C VAL A 78 -10.64 -0.15 -22.47
N LYS A 79 -11.88 -0.34 -22.05
CA LYS A 79 -12.36 -0.09 -20.69
C LYS A 79 -12.01 -1.23 -19.74
N LYS A 80 -12.02 -2.48 -20.21
CA LYS A 80 -11.69 -3.66 -19.42
C LYS A 80 -10.92 -4.65 -20.29
N MET A 81 -9.90 -5.29 -19.73
CA MET A 81 -9.09 -6.30 -20.40
C MET A 81 -8.64 -7.37 -19.42
N ARG A 82 -8.31 -8.53 -19.99
CA ARG A 82 -7.54 -9.58 -19.33
C ARG A 82 -6.17 -9.69 -19.99
N ILE A 83 -5.13 -9.89 -19.19
CA ILE A 83 -3.78 -10.18 -19.65
C ILE A 83 -3.36 -11.51 -19.06
N SER A 84 -2.86 -12.39 -19.91
CA SER A 84 -2.37 -13.71 -19.52
C SER A 84 -1.01 -13.98 -20.14
N VAL A 85 -0.18 -14.77 -19.45
CA VAL A 85 1.15 -15.16 -19.94
C VAL A 85 1.24 -16.68 -20.11
N SER A 86 2.09 -17.12 -21.03
CA SER A 86 2.34 -18.54 -21.29
C SER A 86 3.80 -18.78 -21.66
N ARG A 87 4.33 -19.93 -21.25
CA ARG A 87 5.68 -20.40 -21.63
C ARG A 87 5.67 -21.19 -22.93
N ASP A 88 4.58 -21.89 -23.23
CA ASP A 88 4.47 -22.84 -24.35
C ASP A 88 3.49 -22.40 -25.45
N GLY A 89 2.69 -21.36 -25.19
CA GLY A 89 1.66 -20.87 -26.09
C GLY A 89 0.36 -21.68 -26.06
N VAL A 90 0.25 -22.67 -25.16
CA VAL A 90 -0.91 -23.55 -25.00
C VAL A 90 -1.65 -23.22 -23.70
N GLU A 91 -0.94 -23.24 -22.58
CA GLU A 91 -1.52 -22.92 -21.27
C GLU A 91 -1.26 -21.46 -20.91
N TYR A 92 -2.33 -20.67 -20.82
CA TYR A 92 -2.28 -19.26 -20.43
C TYR A 92 -2.72 -19.08 -18.99
N ARG A 93 -1.92 -18.34 -18.21
CA ARG A 93 -2.22 -17.97 -16.83
C ARG A 93 -2.53 -16.49 -16.74
N GLU A 94 -3.67 -16.15 -16.15
CA GLU A 94 -4.09 -14.75 -15.96
C GLU A 94 -3.14 -14.05 -14.97
N VAL A 95 -2.64 -12.88 -15.37
CA VAL A 95 -1.72 -12.03 -14.57
C VAL A 95 -2.25 -10.63 -14.33
N LEU A 96 -3.32 -10.24 -15.01
CA LEU A 96 -4.04 -8.99 -14.78
C LEU A 96 -5.46 -9.10 -15.33
N CYS A 97 -6.44 -8.73 -14.52
CA CYS A 97 -7.78 -8.37 -14.99
C CYS A 97 -8.03 -6.92 -14.56
N GLY A 98 -7.97 -6.00 -15.53
CA GLY A 98 -7.94 -4.57 -15.28
C GLY A 98 -8.63 -3.79 -16.38
N GLY A 99 -8.38 -2.48 -16.47
CA GLY A 99 -9.02 -1.62 -17.44
C GLY A 99 -8.31 -0.29 -17.61
N LEU A 100 -8.45 0.33 -18.78
CA LEU A 100 -7.90 1.67 -19.04
C LEU A 100 -8.96 2.73 -18.79
N LYS A 101 -8.52 3.86 -18.27
CA LYS A 101 -9.32 5.09 -18.22
C LYS A 101 -9.50 5.65 -19.62
N ASN A 102 -10.63 6.32 -19.85
CA ASN A 102 -10.85 7.06 -21.07
C ASN A 102 -10.26 8.47 -20.96
N ASP A 103 -8.95 8.57 -21.09
CA ASP A 103 -8.20 9.82 -21.11
C ASP A 103 -7.01 9.69 -22.09
N SER A 104 -6.13 10.69 -22.11
CA SER A 104 -4.93 10.72 -22.95
C SER A 104 -3.67 10.27 -22.21
N GLU A 105 -3.78 9.88 -20.94
CA GLU A 105 -2.63 9.58 -20.09
C GLU A 105 -2.23 8.11 -20.26
N MET A 106 -0.94 7.85 -20.47
CA MET A 106 -0.44 6.48 -20.51
C MET A 106 -0.66 5.78 -19.17
N GLU A 107 -0.96 4.49 -19.20
CA GLU A 107 -1.18 3.70 -17.99
C GLU A 107 -0.25 2.49 -17.94
N THR A 108 0.51 2.40 -16.86
CA THR A 108 1.42 1.28 -16.57
C THR A 108 0.82 0.42 -15.47
N PHE A 109 0.76 -0.88 -15.72
CA PHE A 109 0.27 -1.87 -14.76
C PHE A 109 1.40 -2.80 -14.33
N ASN A 110 1.33 -3.18 -13.06
CA ASN A 110 2.15 -4.24 -12.52
C ASN A 110 1.52 -5.57 -12.93
N LEU A 111 2.28 -6.42 -13.62
CA LEU A 111 1.88 -7.80 -13.89
C LEU A 111 2.32 -8.63 -12.70
N LEU A 112 1.41 -8.75 -11.73
CA LEU A 112 1.58 -9.56 -10.55
C LEU A 112 0.77 -10.84 -10.73
N VAL A 113 1.37 -11.96 -10.37
CA VAL A 113 0.66 -13.21 -10.31
C VAL A 113 0.16 -13.42 -8.88
N LYS A 114 -1.02 -14.03 -8.78
CA LYS A 114 -1.57 -14.59 -7.55
C LYS A 114 -0.48 -15.35 -6.76
N ASP A 115 -0.35 -15.05 -5.47
CA ASP A 115 0.62 -15.68 -4.55
C ASP A 115 2.11 -15.42 -4.84
N GLU A 116 2.45 -14.27 -5.43
CA GLU A 116 3.83 -13.83 -5.72
C GLU A 116 4.65 -14.73 -6.68
N ILE A 117 3.98 -15.60 -7.46
CA ILE A 117 4.67 -16.53 -8.37
C ILE A 117 4.88 -15.89 -9.75
N TYR A 118 6.05 -15.31 -9.96
CA TYR A 118 6.45 -14.79 -11.28
C TYR A 118 6.48 -15.89 -12.36
N PHE A 119 5.71 -15.71 -13.44
CA PHE A 119 5.68 -16.64 -14.57
C PHE A 119 6.63 -16.20 -15.69
N ILE A 120 7.44 -17.13 -16.16
CA ILE A 120 8.25 -16.96 -17.37
C ILE A 120 7.31 -16.95 -18.57
N ALA A 121 7.39 -15.91 -19.37
CA ALA A 121 6.61 -15.74 -20.58
C ALA A 121 7.50 -15.96 -21.81
N GLN A 122 6.96 -16.69 -22.77
CA GLN A 122 7.31 -16.57 -24.20
C GLN A 122 6.15 -15.98 -25.01
N TYR A 123 4.96 -15.95 -24.41
CA TYR A 123 3.73 -15.43 -25.00
C TYR A 123 2.99 -14.57 -23.98
N VAL A 124 2.56 -13.37 -24.40
CA VAL A 124 1.70 -12.48 -23.63
C VAL A 124 0.42 -12.25 -24.43
N LYS A 125 -0.72 -12.71 -23.90
CA LYS A 125 -2.04 -12.56 -24.51
C LYS A 125 -2.79 -11.41 -23.85
N ILE A 126 -3.29 -10.48 -24.66
CA ILE A 126 -4.15 -9.38 -24.24
C ILE A 126 -5.54 -9.61 -24.84
N GLU A 127 -6.55 -9.67 -23.98
CA GLU A 127 -7.95 -9.90 -24.33
C GLU A 127 -8.80 -8.69 -23.91
N PRO A 128 -9.16 -7.80 -24.85
CA PRO A 128 -10.12 -6.75 -24.57
C PRO A 128 -11.50 -7.34 -24.24
N LEU A 129 -12.09 -6.88 -23.12
CA LEU A 129 -13.38 -7.37 -22.62
C LEU A 129 -14.51 -6.34 -22.76
N ALA A 130 -14.16 -5.05 -22.74
CA ALA A 130 -15.12 -3.96 -22.91
C ALA A 130 -14.43 -2.70 -23.47
N ALA A 131 -15.17 -1.93 -24.27
CA ALA A 131 -14.81 -0.57 -24.68
C ALA A 131 -15.58 0.46 -23.83
N TRP A 132 -15.17 1.73 -23.90
CA TRP A 132 -15.91 2.83 -23.26
C TRP A 132 -17.21 3.19 -24.00
N GLY A 133 -17.21 3.08 -25.32
CA GLY A 133 -18.39 3.21 -26.15
C GLY A 133 -19.20 1.91 -26.16
N VAL A 134 -20.51 2.03 -25.97
CA VAL A 134 -21.44 0.90 -26.09
C VAL A 134 -21.38 0.38 -27.53
N ASN A 135 -21.16 -0.92 -27.69
CA ASN A 135 -21.04 -1.59 -28.99
C ASN A 135 -19.91 -1.09 -29.90
N PHE A 136 -18.90 -0.40 -29.38
CA PHE A 136 -17.71 -0.04 -30.16
C PHE A 136 -16.69 -1.17 -30.20
N SER A 137 -15.87 -1.19 -31.26
CA SER A 137 -14.69 -2.05 -31.35
C SER A 137 -13.66 -1.68 -30.28
N TYR A 138 -12.69 -2.57 -30.08
CA TYR A 138 -11.62 -2.38 -29.12
C TYR A 138 -10.38 -1.82 -29.82
N SER A 139 -9.79 -0.76 -29.25
CA SER A 139 -8.56 -0.18 -29.77
C SER A 139 -7.43 -0.20 -28.74
N LEU A 140 -6.29 -0.75 -29.13
CA LEU A 140 -5.01 -0.60 -28.41
C LEU A 140 -4.10 0.31 -29.24
N TRP A 141 -3.59 1.37 -28.62
CA TRP A 141 -2.79 2.40 -29.32
C TRP A 141 -1.30 2.08 -29.29
N PHE A 142 -0.79 1.71 -28.11
CA PHE A 142 0.61 1.35 -27.92
C PHE A 142 0.74 0.36 -26.76
N VAL A 143 1.68 -0.57 -26.87
CA VAL A 143 2.01 -1.53 -25.81
C VAL A 143 3.52 -1.59 -25.62
N GLU A 144 4.00 -1.35 -24.40
CA GLU A 144 5.39 -1.58 -24.01
C GLU A 144 5.43 -2.64 -22.91
N LEU A 145 6.30 -3.64 -23.07
CA LEU A 145 6.59 -4.65 -22.06
C LEU A 145 7.94 -4.35 -21.43
N ARG A 146 8.04 -4.44 -20.11
CA ARG A 146 9.33 -4.38 -19.41
C ARG A 146 9.47 -5.51 -18.41
N GLY A 147 10.72 -5.93 -18.21
CA GLY A 147 11.08 -6.93 -17.22
C GLY A 147 12.49 -7.44 -17.43
N LEU A 148 12.69 -8.73 -17.17
CA LEU A 148 14.01 -9.39 -17.22
C LEU A 148 14.04 -10.39 -18.38
N VAL A 149 15.04 -10.30 -19.24
CA VAL A 149 15.20 -11.22 -20.38
C VAL A 149 16.12 -12.39 -20.02
N ASP A 150 17.13 -12.19 -19.18
CA ASP A 150 17.97 -13.27 -18.69
C ASP A 150 17.39 -13.85 -17.39
N VAL A 151 16.62 -14.93 -17.54
CA VAL A 151 15.89 -15.54 -16.42
C VAL A 151 16.44 -16.90 -16.02
N GLU A 152 17.49 -17.45 -16.65
CA GLU A 152 17.96 -18.81 -16.36
C GLU A 152 18.34 -19.01 -14.89
N GLU A 153 19.06 -18.05 -14.32
CA GLU A 153 19.42 -18.07 -12.90
C GLU A 153 18.20 -17.93 -11.99
N PHE A 154 17.22 -17.10 -12.38
CA PHE A 154 15.96 -16.95 -11.68
C PHE A 154 15.10 -18.23 -11.73
N VAL A 155 15.05 -18.92 -12.88
CA VAL A 155 14.32 -20.17 -13.07
C VAL A 155 14.85 -21.22 -12.10
N ARG A 156 16.17 -21.43 -12.08
CA ARG A 156 16.83 -22.42 -11.22
C ARG A 156 16.56 -22.17 -9.74
N TYR A 157 16.65 -20.91 -9.30
CA TYR A 157 16.32 -20.53 -7.94
C TYR A 157 14.83 -20.79 -7.62
N ASN A 158 13.92 -20.36 -8.50
CA ASN A 158 12.49 -20.51 -8.28
C ASN A 158 12.06 -21.98 -8.30
N GLU A 159 12.64 -22.81 -9.16
CA GLU A 159 12.39 -24.26 -9.20
C GLU A 159 12.81 -24.93 -7.88
N MET A 160 13.93 -24.54 -7.28
CA MET A 160 14.34 -25.03 -5.96
C MET A 160 13.33 -24.64 -4.86
N VAL A 161 12.90 -23.37 -4.82
CA VAL A 161 11.95 -22.87 -3.82
C VAL A 161 10.57 -23.52 -3.98
N VAL A 162 10.08 -23.61 -5.21
CA VAL A 162 8.79 -24.24 -5.54
C VAL A 162 8.83 -25.74 -5.24
N PHE A 163 9.94 -26.43 -5.54
CA PHE A 163 10.11 -27.84 -5.19
C PHE A 163 10.02 -28.05 -3.69
N GLY A 164 10.70 -27.24 -2.87
CA GLY A 164 10.61 -27.31 -1.41
C GLY A 164 9.18 -27.09 -0.90
N ARG A 165 8.47 -26.07 -1.39
CA ARG A 165 7.07 -25.81 -1.03
C ARG A 165 6.14 -26.95 -1.46
N SER A 166 6.31 -27.46 -2.68
CA SER A 166 5.48 -28.53 -3.24
C SER A 166 5.73 -29.85 -2.52
N MET A 167 6.97 -30.16 -2.19
CA MET A 167 7.34 -31.34 -1.40
C MET A 167 6.67 -31.31 -0.02
N ARG A 168 6.70 -30.16 0.66
CA ARG A 168 6.00 -29.99 1.95
C ARG A 168 4.49 -30.20 1.83
N ASN A 169 3.85 -29.64 0.80
CA ASN A 169 2.42 -29.85 0.57
C ASN A 169 2.07 -31.31 0.21
N CYS A 170 2.93 -31.97 -0.56
CA CYS A 170 2.77 -33.39 -0.92
C CYS A 170 2.90 -34.29 0.31
N LEU A 171 3.92 -34.07 1.13
CA LEU A 171 4.10 -34.76 2.40
C LEU A 171 2.90 -34.55 3.32
N ARG A 172 2.38 -33.32 3.41
CA ARG A 172 1.15 -33.00 4.15
C ARG A 172 -0.04 -33.83 3.65
N PHE A 173 -0.29 -33.84 2.34
CA PHE A 173 -1.39 -34.61 1.75
C PHE A 173 -1.28 -36.12 2.00
N LEU A 174 -0.08 -36.69 1.80
CA LEU A 174 0.16 -38.12 1.98
C LEU A 174 -0.06 -38.55 3.44
N ARG A 175 0.39 -37.71 4.37
CA ARG A 175 0.11 -37.85 5.80
C ARG A 175 -1.40 -37.81 6.07
N ASP A 176 -2.09 -36.78 5.57
CA ASP A 176 -3.53 -36.56 5.82
C ASP A 176 -4.42 -37.67 5.24
N CYS A 177 -3.96 -38.34 4.17
CA CYS A 177 -4.68 -39.46 3.55
C CYS A 177 -4.26 -40.84 4.09
N GLY A 178 -3.38 -40.92 5.09
CA GLY A 178 -2.97 -42.17 5.72
C GLY A 178 -1.94 -43.01 4.92
N PHE A 179 -1.27 -42.43 3.92
CA PHE A 179 -0.21 -43.10 3.13
C PHE A 179 1.14 -43.07 3.86
N ARG A 180 1.21 -43.71 5.03
CA ARG A 180 2.33 -43.61 5.98
C ARG A 180 3.65 -44.17 5.46
N ASP A 181 3.60 -45.28 4.75
CA ASP A 181 4.76 -45.92 4.12
C ASP A 181 5.43 -45.02 3.07
N ILE A 182 4.63 -44.35 2.24
CA ILE A 182 5.11 -43.42 1.21
C ILE A 182 5.61 -42.11 1.85
N TYR A 183 4.90 -41.60 2.86
CA TYR A 183 5.30 -40.42 3.63
C TYR A 183 6.69 -40.59 4.24
N GLU A 184 6.93 -41.68 5.00
CA GLU A 184 8.20 -41.91 5.69
C GLU A 184 9.38 -42.05 4.71
N ILE A 185 9.15 -42.61 3.53
CA ILE A 185 10.16 -42.72 2.47
C ILE A 185 10.52 -41.34 1.90
N LEU A 186 9.52 -40.50 1.64
CA LEU A 186 9.72 -39.17 1.08
C LEU A 186 10.30 -38.19 2.10
N GLU A 187 9.87 -38.26 3.35
CA GLU A 187 10.39 -37.44 4.45
C GLU A 187 11.89 -37.72 4.69
N LYS A 188 12.30 -39.00 4.73
CA LYS A 188 13.72 -39.38 4.86
C LYS A 188 14.59 -38.89 3.69
N ARG A 189 14.00 -38.63 2.53
CA ARG A 189 14.68 -38.13 1.33
C ARG A 189 14.63 -36.61 1.23
N SER A 190 13.78 -35.93 1.99
CA SER A 190 13.75 -34.47 2.07
C SER A 190 14.74 -33.98 3.13
N SER A 191 15.53 -32.96 2.80
CA SER A 191 16.55 -32.37 3.69
C SER A 191 15.96 -31.56 4.84
N ASP A 192 14.65 -31.30 4.84
CA ASP A 192 13.93 -30.58 5.87
C ASP A 192 13.22 -31.60 6.78
N LYS A 193 13.56 -31.64 8.07
CA LYS A 193 12.70 -32.30 9.08
C LYS A 193 11.46 -31.42 9.27
N ILE A 194 10.30 -31.87 8.79
CA ILE A 194 9.13 -31.00 8.53
C ILE A 194 8.15 -30.94 9.72
N GLU A 195 8.15 -31.91 10.63
CA GLU A 195 7.26 -31.89 11.82
C GLU A 195 8.02 -31.73 13.14
N ASP A 196 7.46 -30.92 14.04
CA ASP A 196 7.91 -30.79 15.42
C ASP A 196 7.62 -32.10 16.18
N GLU A 197 8.57 -32.56 17.00
CA GLU A 197 8.43 -33.80 17.78
C GLU A 197 7.17 -33.78 18.68
N VAL A 198 6.75 -32.60 19.13
CA VAL A 198 5.52 -32.40 19.91
C VAL A 198 4.27 -32.73 19.11
N VAL A 199 4.20 -32.27 17.86
CA VAL A 199 3.05 -32.46 16.97
C VAL A 199 2.89 -33.93 16.61
N ARG A 200 4.01 -34.61 16.33
CA ARG A 200 4.03 -36.06 16.08
C ARG A 200 3.50 -36.84 17.29
N HIS A 201 3.94 -36.49 18.50
CA HIS A 201 3.52 -37.17 19.71
C HIS A 201 2.01 -36.99 20.00
N ILE A 202 1.49 -35.77 19.87
CA ILE A 202 0.05 -35.49 20.05
C ILE A 202 -0.79 -36.28 19.04
N ARG A 203 -0.34 -36.34 17.77
CA ARG A 203 -1.00 -37.11 16.72
C ARG A 203 -1.10 -38.61 17.07
N GLU A 204 0.00 -39.23 17.50
CA GLU A 204 0.04 -40.65 17.90
C GLU A 204 -0.94 -40.96 19.05
N LEU A 205 -1.07 -40.05 20.01
CA LEU A 205 -2.00 -40.19 21.14
C LEU A 205 -3.48 -40.07 20.69
N LEU A 206 -3.79 -39.13 19.79
CA LEU A 206 -5.14 -38.94 19.24
C LEU A 206 -5.58 -40.14 18.40
N GLU A 207 -4.70 -40.66 17.54
CA GLU A 207 -4.93 -41.88 16.74
C GLU A 207 -5.13 -43.11 17.63
N SER A 208 -4.47 -43.14 18.79
CA SER A 208 -4.62 -44.20 19.80
C SER A 208 -5.79 -43.99 20.76
N HIS A 209 -6.64 -42.97 20.53
CA HIS A 209 -7.79 -42.60 21.38
C HIS A 209 -7.45 -42.28 22.84
N LYS A 210 -6.22 -41.80 23.11
CA LYS A 210 -5.73 -41.44 24.45
C LYS A 210 -5.92 -39.95 24.76
N TYR A 211 -7.18 -39.51 24.81
CA TYR A 211 -7.53 -38.08 24.87
C TYR A 211 -7.05 -37.36 26.14
N GLU A 212 -7.11 -38.04 27.29
CA GLU A 212 -6.67 -37.49 28.57
C GLU A 212 -5.16 -37.25 28.58
N GLU A 213 -4.37 -38.16 27.98
CA GLU A 213 -2.92 -37.98 27.82
C GLU A 213 -2.60 -36.77 26.93
N VAL A 214 -3.41 -36.50 25.89
CA VAL A 214 -3.22 -35.32 25.04
C VAL A 214 -3.47 -34.02 25.80
N GLU A 215 -4.54 -33.94 26.60
CA GLU A 215 -4.80 -32.75 27.42
C GLU A 215 -3.66 -32.49 28.42
N GLU A 216 -3.08 -33.55 29.01
CA GLU A 216 -1.89 -33.43 29.87
C GLU A 216 -0.63 -32.95 29.13
N VAL A 217 -0.42 -33.39 27.88
CA VAL A 217 0.68 -32.88 27.06
C VAL A 217 0.48 -31.39 26.80
N LEU A 218 -0.72 -30.98 26.37
CA LEU A 218 -1.06 -29.57 26.10
C LEU A 218 -0.84 -28.66 27.32
N ASP A 219 -1.14 -29.15 28.53
CA ASP A 219 -0.89 -28.42 29.78
C ASP A 219 0.59 -28.22 30.11
N LYS A 220 1.46 -29.09 29.59
CA LYS A 220 2.91 -29.08 29.84
C LYS A 220 3.69 -28.35 28.73
N LEU A 221 3.03 -27.94 27.64
CA LEU A 221 3.70 -27.25 26.53
C LEU A 221 4.15 -25.85 26.92
N ASP A 222 5.29 -25.44 26.36
CA ASP A 222 5.72 -24.04 26.43
C ASP A 222 4.68 -23.15 25.71
N PRO A 223 4.16 -22.09 26.35
CA PRO A 223 3.27 -21.10 25.72
C PRO A 223 3.72 -20.61 24.33
N ARG A 224 5.03 -20.55 24.08
CA ARG A 224 5.61 -20.09 22.81
C ARG A 224 5.25 -20.97 21.61
N VAL A 225 4.89 -22.23 21.83
CA VAL A 225 4.45 -23.14 20.75
C VAL A 225 3.21 -22.57 20.03
N PHE A 226 2.36 -21.82 20.74
CA PHE A 226 1.16 -21.22 20.17
C PHE A 226 1.40 -19.84 19.52
N GLN A 227 2.61 -19.28 19.59
CA GLN A 227 2.86 -17.90 19.18
C GLN A 227 2.53 -17.66 17.70
N GLY A 228 2.94 -18.57 16.81
CA GLY A 228 2.63 -18.45 15.37
C GLY A 228 1.12 -18.43 15.08
N PHE A 229 0.33 -19.13 15.89
CA PHE A 229 -1.12 -19.14 15.78
C PHE A 229 -1.72 -17.85 16.33
N ILE A 230 -1.26 -17.40 17.51
CA ILE A 230 -1.66 -16.14 18.13
C ILE A 230 -1.41 -14.98 17.16
N ASP A 231 -0.23 -14.93 16.52
CA ASP A 231 0.13 -13.92 15.54
C ASP A 231 -0.79 -13.96 14.30
N SER A 232 -1.23 -15.15 13.90
CA SER A 232 -2.16 -15.35 12.77
C SER A 232 -3.63 -15.06 13.11
N SER A 233 -3.99 -15.12 14.39
CA SER A 233 -5.37 -14.96 14.84
C SER A 233 -5.85 -13.51 14.61
N PRO A 234 -7.13 -13.28 14.31
CA PRO A 234 -7.65 -11.93 14.19
C PRO A 234 -7.52 -11.19 15.53
N TYR A 235 -7.22 -9.90 15.47
CA TYR A 235 -7.33 -9.06 16.65
C TYR A 235 -8.78 -8.95 17.10
N THR A 236 -8.95 -8.71 18.40
CA THR A 236 -10.22 -8.28 18.99
C THR A 236 -10.08 -6.86 19.54
N LEU A 237 -11.18 -6.12 19.62
CA LEU A 237 -11.23 -4.81 20.27
C LEU A 237 -12.54 -4.61 21.02
N VAL A 238 -12.53 -3.71 22.00
CA VAL A 238 -13.73 -3.19 22.68
C VAL A 238 -13.69 -1.66 22.61
N TRP A 239 -14.74 -1.05 22.08
CA TRP A 239 -14.89 0.40 22.10
C TRP A 239 -15.19 0.91 23.51
N THR A 240 -14.47 1.94 23.93
CA THR A 240 -14.71 2.65 25.19
C THR A 240 -14.78 4.14 24.92
N GLU A 241 -15.90 4.76 25.23
CA GLU A 241 -16.02 6.22 25.23
C GLU A 241 -15.26 6.76 26.45
N ILE A 242 -14.43 7.77 26.23
CA ILE A 242 -13.76 8.50 27.30
C ILE A 242 -14.75 9.53 27.84
N PRO A 243 -15.14 9.46 29.13
CA PRO A 243 -16.12 10.39 29.69
C PRO A 243 -15.66 11.84 29.54
N ARG A 244 -16.57 12.68 29.08
CA ARG A 244 -16.31 14.11 28.93
C ARG A 244 -16.13 14.78 30.29
N ALA A 245 -14.99 15.44 30.47
CA ALA A 245 -14.70 16.31 31.62
C ALA A 245 -15.18 17.75 31.39
N GLU A 246 -15.07 18.61 32.42
CA GLU A 246 -15.39 20.05 32.30
C GLU A 246 -14.47 20.77 31.32
N ILE A 247 -13.17 20.50 31.40
CA ILE A 247 -12.16 21.01 30.47
C ILE A 247 -12.11 20.07 29.28
N TRP A 248 -12.59 20.53 28.12
CA TRP A 248 -12.73 19.67 26.95
C TRP A 248 -12.75 20.47 25.64
N PRO A 249 -12.05 20.04 24.58
CA PRO A 249 -12.09 20.73 23.30
C PRO A 249 -13.51 20.74 22.70
N CYS A 250 -13.94 21.86 22.12
CA CYS A 250 -15.25 21.95 21.46
C CYS A 250 -15.38 21.02 20.24
N GLU A 251 -16.61 20.82 19.76
CA GLU A 251 -16.90 20.09 18.53
C GLU A 251 -16.10 20.63 17.33
N ARG A 252 -15.46 19.72 16.57
CA ARG A 252 -14.57 20.12 15.47
C ARG A 252 -14.35 19.01 14.45
N GLY A 253 -14.10 19.41 13.21
CA GLY A 253 -13.63 18.54 12.13
C GLY A 253 -12.47 19.18 11.36
N GLY A 254 -11.63 18.38 10.71
CA GLY A 254 -10.47 18.88 9.96
C GLY A 254 -9.36 19.46 10.85
N HIS A 255 -9.44 19.24 12.17
CA HIS A 255 -8.38 19.47 13.15
C HIS A 255 -7.28 18.41 12.98
N GLN A 256 -6.12 18.62 13.61
CA GLN A 256 -5.09 17.58 13.73
C GLN A 256 -4.94 17.14 15.19
N MET A 257 -4.65 15.86 15.37
CA MET A 257 -4.33 15.23 16.65
C MET A 257 -3.10 14.35 16.41
N VAL A 258 -2.08 14.46 17.26
CA VAL A 258 -0.78 13.79 17.07
C VAL A 258 -0.25 13.37 18.43
N GLU A 259 0.36 12.19 18.52
CA GLU A 259 1.09 11.73 19.71
C GLU A 259 2.49 12.36 19.75
N MET A 260 2.89 12.86 20.91
CA MET A 260 4.25 13.31 21.18
C MET A 260 4.55 13.13 22.66
N ASP A 261 5.63 12.40 22.97
CA ASP A 261 6.14 12.20 24.34
C ASP A 261 5.08 11.64 25.31
N GLY A 262 4.26 10.67 24.86
CA GLY A 262 3.23 10.01 25.69
C GLY A 262 1.99 10.87 25.92
N CYS A 263 1.77 11.92 25.13
CA CYS A 263 0.60 12.80 25.20
C CYS A 263 0.01 13.03 23.81
N LEU A 264 -1.30 13.27 23.73
CA LEU A 264 -1.93 13.69 22.47
C LEU A 264 -2.00 15.21 22.41
N TYR A 265 -1.61 15.78 21.29
CA TYR A 265 -1.69 17.20 21.02
C TYR A 265 -2.71 17.46 19.92
N LEU A 266 -3.61 18.41 20.15
CA LEU A 266 -4.69 18.76 19.22
C LEU A 266 -4.64 20.24 18.86
N TYR A 267 -4.71 20.54 17.56
CA TYR A 267 -4.66 21.93 17.08
C TYR A 267 -5.75 22.22 16.04
N GLY A 268 -6.42 23.37 16.22
CA GLY A 268 -7.32 23.98 15.25
C GLY A 268 -8.52 23.12 14.83
N GLY A 269 -8.91 23.26 13.56
CA GLY A 269 -10.10 22.64 12.96
C GLY A 269 -11.25 23.61 12.74
N TRP A 270 -12.41 23.09 12.36
CA TRP A 270 -13.62 23.88 12.12
C TRP A 270 -14.78 23.34 12.95
N ASN A 271 -15.47 24.18 13.71
CA ASN A 271 -16.56 23.78 14.62
C ASN A 271 -17.97 23.76 13.99
N GLY A 272 -18.08 24.11 12.71
CA GLY A 272 -19.37 24.31 12.03
C GLY A 272 -19.74 25.78 11.83
N ILE A 273 -19.01 26.70 12.49
CA ILE A 273 -19.24 28.14 12.44
C ILE A 273 -17.96 28.84 11.99
N GLU A 274 -16.84 28.59 12.67
CA GLU A 274 -15.57 29.25 12.41
C GLU A 274 -14.37 28.29 12.49
N GLU A 275 -13.27 28.74 11.89
CA GLU A 275 -11.96 28.11 11.99
C GLU A 275 -11.36 28.38 13.38
N LEU A 276 -10.74 27.36 13.95
CA LEU A 276 -10.18 27.36 15.30
C LEU A 276 -8.65 27.51 15.26
N GLU A 277 -8.09 28.08 16.32
CA GLU A 277 -6.64 28.25 16.54
C GLU A 277 -6.19 27.85 17.94
N ASP A 278 -7.08 27.19 18.68
CA ASP A 278 -6.83 26.66 20.01
C ASP A 278 -5.92 25.43 19.95
N PHE A 279 -5.16 25.24 21.03
CA PHE A 279 -4.15 24.20 21.14
C PHE A 279 -4.30 23.46 22.46
N TRP A 280 -4.40 22.14 22.38
CA TRP A 280 -4.77 21.29 23.50
C TRP A 280 -3.77 20.16 23.68
N LYS A 281 -3.63 19.72 24.93
CA LYS A 281 -2.88 18.53 25.32
C LYS A 281 -3.77 17.59 26.12
N TYR A 282 -3.75 16.32 25.77
CA TYR A 282 -4.31 15.24 26.55
C TYR A 282 -3.17 14.41 27.15
N GLY A 283 -3.13 14.35 28.47
CA GLY A 283 -2.16 13.58 29.25
C GLY A 283 -2.77 13.19 30.58
N ASP A 284 -2.35 12.06 31.14
CA ASP A 284 -2.85 11.56 32.44
C ASP A 284 -4.38 11.40 32.52
N GLY A 285 -5.04 11.21 31.37
CA GLY A 285 -6.49 11.04 31.29
C GLY A 285 -7.29 12.35 31.19
N GLU A 286 -6.64 13.51 31.14
CA GLU A 286 -7.31 14.81 31.15
C GLU A 286 -6.85 15.70 29.99
N TRP A 287 -7.77 16.55 29.51
CA TRP A 287 -7.47 17.61 28.56
C TRP A 287 -7.06 18.89 29.30
N SER A 288 -6.07 19.59 28.74
CA SER A 288 -5.66 20.93 29.15
C SER A 288 -5.44 21.80 27.92
N GLU A 289 -5.92 23.05 27.97
CA GLU A 289 -5.63 24.02 26.92
C GLU A 289 -4.23 24.60 27.14
N ILE A 290 -3.42 24.60 26.10
CA ILE A 290 -2.10 25.21 26.10
C ILE A 290 -2.28 26.67 25.71
N ASN A 291 -2.10 27.57 26.67
CA ASN A 291 -2.06 29.01 26.40
C ASN A 291 -0.86 29.34 25.53
N ILE A 292 -1.15 29.79 24.31
CA ILE A 292 -0.15 30.13 23.31
C ILE A 292 0.25 31.61 23.50
N GLY A 293 1.55 31.92 23.42
CA GLY A 293 2.03 33.31 23.35
C GLY A 293 1.52 34.04 22.10
N THR A 294 2.00 35.27 21.86
CA THR A 294 1.46 36.14 20.79
C THR A 294 1.72 35.64 19.35
N ARG A 295 2.61 34.67 19.15
CA ARG A 295 2.94 34.11 17.83
C ARG A 295 2.32 32.72 17.71
N THR A 296 1.33 32.59 16.82
CA THR A 296 0.57 31.35 16.61
C THR A 296 0.46 31.06 15.10
N PRO A 297 0.33 29.79 14.69
CA PRO A 297 -0.09 29.44 13.33
C PRO A 297 -1.44 30.08 12.96
N GLY A 298 -2.27 30.46 13.93
CA GLY A 298 -3.57 31.08 13.71
C GLY A 298 -4.62 30.09 13.20
N LYS A 299 -5.82 30.61 12.92
CA LYS A 299 -7.02 29.84 12.52
C LYS A 299 -6.79 28.97 11.27
N ARG A 300 -7.07 27.66 11.37
CA ARG A 300 -6.90 26.71 10.24
C ARG A 300 -7.60 25.36 10.44
N SER A 301 -8.06 24.80 9.33
CA SER A 301 -8.52 23.42 9.16
C SER A 301 -7.86 22.76 7.93
N CYS A 302 -8.02 21.44 7.81
CA CYS A 302 -7.47 20.63 6.70
C CYS A 302 -5.95 20.79 6.51
N HIS A 303 -5.27 21.23 7.57
CA HIS A 303 -3.82 21.29 7.70
C HIS A 303 -3.30 19.93 8.16
N ARG A 304 -1.98 19.73 8.20
CA ARG A 304 -1.36 18.52 8.73
C ARG A 304 -0.37 18.87 9.83
N MET A 305 -0.30 18.02 10.86
CA MET A 305 0.64 18.11 11.97
C MET A 305 1.32 16.75 12.15
N VAL A 306 2.62 16.74 12.50
CA VAL A 306 3.41 15.55 12.83
C VAL A 306 4.37 15.85 13.97
N SER A 307 4.78 14.84 14.73
CA SER A 307 5.77 14.96 15.79
C SER A 307 7.13 14.39 15.34
N HIS A 308 8.22 15.00 15.81
CA HIS A 308 9.58 14.49 15.67
C HIS A 308 10.51 15.16 16.68
N GLU A 309 11.31 14.37 17.40
CA GLU A 309 12.28 14.85 18.41
C GLU A 309 11.66 15.85 19.41
N SER A 310 10.54 15.47 20.02
CA SER A 310 9.78 16.29 20.98
C SER A 310 9.37 17.67 20.46
N LYS A 311 9.16 17.78 19.13
CA LYS A 311 8.61 18.96 18.46
C LYS A 311 7.43 18.59 17.59
N LEU A 312 6.51 19.54 17.40
CA LEU A 312 5.42 19.40 16.42
C LEU A 312 5.71 20.26 15.19
N TYR A 313 5.49 19.70 14.00
CA TYR A 313 5.60 20.40 12.73
C TYR A 313 4.23 20.48 12.08
N LEU A 314 3.83 21.66 11.62
CA LEU A 314 2.50 21.94 11.12
C LEU A 314 2.58 22.67 9.77
N MET A 315 1.79 22.21 8.79
CA MET A 315 1.79 22.77 7.44
C MET A 315 0.39 22.84 6.82
N GLY A 316 0.19 23.84 5.95
CA GLY A 316 -0.99 24.00 5.10
C GLY A 316 -2.23 24.49 5.83
N LYS A 317 -3.27 24.79 5.04
CA LYS A 317 -4.63 25.12 5.51
C LYS A 317 -5.61 25.20 4.35
N TYR A 318 -6.88 24.93 4.63
CA TYR A 318 -7.97 25.28 3.72
C TYR A 318 -8.11 26.81 3.61
N VAL A 319 -8.29 27.30 2.38
CA VAL A 319 -8.57 28.72 2.10
C VAL A 319 -9.81 28.81 1.21
N PRO A 320 -10.92 29.40 1.71
CA PRO A 320 -12.13 29.62 0.93
C PRO A 320 -11.86 30.40 -0.35
N LEU A 321 -12.56 30.07 -1.44
CA LEU A 321 -12.37 30.69 -2.76
C LEU A 321 -12.46 32.23 -2.72
N SER A 322 -13.38 32.77 -1.91
CA SER A 322 -13.57 34.21 -1.73
C SER A 322 -12.32 34.93 -1.20
N SER A 323 -11.49 34.23 -0.42
CA SER A 323 -10.33 34.79 0.28
C SER A 323 -9.00 34.57 -0.47
N ARG A 324 -8.99 33.76 -1.54
CA ARG A 324 -7.75 33.39 -2.25
C ARG A 324 -7.07 34.56 -2.97
N LYS A 325 -7.82 35.57 -3.42
CA LYS A 325 -7.26 36.77 -4.08
C LYS A 325 -6.43 37.65 -3.15
N VAL A 326 -6.70 37.58 -1.85
CA VAL A 326 -6.01 38.36 -0.79
C VAL A 326 -4.92 37.53 -0.12
N PHE A 327 -4.94 36.21 -0.31
CA PHE A 327 -3.97 35.30 0.29
C PHE A 327 -2.68 35.25 -0.53
N SER A 328 -1.57 35.69 0.06
CA SER A 328 -0.24 35.39 -0.49
C SER A 328 0.03 33.90 -0.31
N GLY A 329 0.20 33.14 -1.39
CA GLY A 329 0.28 31.66 -1.45
C GLY A 329 1.38 30.95 -0.66
N ARG A 330 2.06 31.61 0.28
CA ARG A 330 3.18 31.03 1.03
C ARG A 330 2.68 30.01 2.05
N SER A 331 3.25 28.80 1.98
CA SER A 331 3.02 27.73 2.96
C SER A 331 4.19 27.68 3.92
N ASP A 332 4.01 28.35 5.04
CA ASP A 332 4.95 28.28 6.15
C ASP A 332 4.76 26.95 6.89
N ILE A 333 5.88 26.27 7.15
CA ILE A 333 6.02 25.21 8.13
C ILE A 333 6.20 25.87 9.49
N TRP A 334 5.28 25.55 10.39
CA TRP A 334 5.32 25.96 11.78
C TRP A 334 5.94 24.85 12.61
N VAL A 335 6.76 25.20 13.58
CA VAL A 335 7.34 24.27 14.56
C VAL A 335 6.96 24.70 15.97
N PHE A 336 6.59 23.75 16.81
CA PHE A 336 6.37 23.93 18.23
C PHE A 336 7.44 23.18 19.01
N ASP A 337 8.23 23.91 19.79
CA ASP A 337 9.30 23.41 20.67
C ASP A 337 9.15 23.94 22.11
N GLY A 338 7.89 24.13 22.53
CA GLY A 338 7.50 24.91 23.71
C GLY A 338 6.94 26.28 23.34
N ASN A 339 7.30 26.82 22.18
CA ASN A 339 6.66 27.98 21.54
C ASN A 339 6.50 27.76 20.03
N TRP A 340 5.53 28.43 19.41
CA TRP A 340 5.36 28.35 17.97
C TRP A 340 6.31 29.30 17.23
N ASN A 341 7.04 28.73 16.28
CA ASN A 341 7.99 29.43 15.42
C ASN A 341 7.74 29.06 13.95
N VAL A 342 8.16 29.94 13.02
CA VAL A 342 8.12 29.65 11.59
C VAL A 342 9.49 29.16 11.14
N MET A 343 9.55 28.02 10.46
CA MET A 343 10.80 27.36 10.10
C MET A 343 11.36 27.80 8.73
N ASN A 344 10.51 28.10 7.75
CA ASN A 344 10.90 28.33 6.36
C ASN A 344 10.31 29.63 5.79
N MET A 345 10.53 30.76 6.48
CA MET A 345 10.21 32.07 5.92
C MET A 345 11.02 32.27 4.63
N ASN A 346 10.38 32.13 3.47
CA ASN A 346 10.91 32.40 2.12
C ASN A 346 11.64 31.26 1.37
N ASP A 347 11.48 29.98 1.73
CA ASP A 347 11.99 28.89 0.88
C ASP A 347 11.13 28.69 -0.38
N GLU A 348 11.70 29.02 -1.56
CA GLU A 348 11.08 28.74 -2.85
C GLU A 348 11.28 27.27 -3.26
N GLY A 349 10.27 26.63 -3.89
CA GLY A 349 10.37 25.27 -4.42
C GLY A 349 9.50 24.20 -3.74
N GLY A 350 8.80 24.54 -2.66
CA GLY A 350 7.81 23.66 -2.02
C GLY A 350 6.46 23.60 -2.76
N PRO A 351 5.50 22.79 -2.28
CA PRO A 351 4.18 22.61 -2.91
C PRO A 351 3.25 23.84 -2.86
N GLY A 352 3.70 24.97 -2.32
CA GLY A 352 2.83 26.09 -1.95
C GLY A 352 1.83 25.69 -0.86
N ASN A 353 0.78 26.50 -0.66
CA ASN A 353 -0.26 26.15 0.30
C ASN A 353 -1.18 25.05 -0.25
N VAL A 354 -1.25 23.94 0.49
CA VAL A 354 -2.07 22.77 0.21
C VAL A 354 -2.96 22.42 1.40
N TYR A 355 -4.14 21.86 1.14
CA TYR A 355 -5.06 21.34 2.17
C TYR A 355 -5.48 19.90 1.87
N ASP A 356 -5.87 19.16 2.91
CA ASP A 356 -6.17 17.72 2.86
C ASP A 356 -5.01 16.88 2.28
N HIS A 357 -3.78 17.42 2.37
CA HIS A 357 -2.54 16.71 2.09
C HIS A 357 -2.18 15.80 3.27
N GLN A 358 -1.17 14.96 3.07
CA GLN A 358 -0.56 14.20 4.15
C GLN A 358 0.91 14.58 4.32
N MET A 359 1.40 14.39 5.53
CA MET A 359 2.77 14.66 5.93
C MET A 359 3.21 13.56 6.90
N VAL A 360 4.41 13.05 6.72
CA VAL A 360 5.09 12.09 7.61
C VAL A 360 6.56 12.49 7.78
N VAL A 361 7.21 11.94 8.79
CA VAL A 361 8.63 12.18 9.06
C VAL A 361 9.46 11.00 8.57
N ILE A 362 10.57 11.27 7.88
CA ILE A 362 11.49 10.28 7.33
C ILE A 362 12.91 10.72 7.66
N GLY A 363 13.51 10.11 8.70
CA GLY A 363 14.78 10.60 9.25
C GLY A 363 14.65 12.08 9.65
N ASP A 364 15.53 12.92 9.12
CA ASP A 364 15.56 14.37 9.35
C ASP A 364 14.72 15.18 8.33
N LYS A 365 13.70 14.56 7.71
CA LYS A 365 12.92 15.17 6.62
C LYS A 365 11.42 15.08 6.85
N LEU A 366 10.70 16.12 6.46
CA LEU A 366 9.24 16.08 6.30
C LEU A 366 8.91 15.66 4.89
N CYS A 367 8.18 14.57 4.74
CA CYS A 367 7.67 14.11 3.45
C CYS A 367 6.21 14.53 3.32
N VAL A 368 5.88 15.29 2.28
CA VAL A 368 4.55 15.86 2.02
C VAL A 368 4.01 15.32 0.71
N PHE A 369 2.78 14.81 0.73
CA PHE A 369 2.14 14.25 -0.46
C PHE A 369 0.67 14.66 -0.59
N GLY A 370 0.27 14.96 -1.82
CA GLY A 370 -1.13 15.15 -2.17
C GLY A 370 -1.72 16.48 -1.72
N GLY A 371 -3.02 16.46 -1.44
CA GLY A 371 -3.77 17.66 -1.16
C GLY A 371 -4.06 18.50 -2.40
N ARG A 372 -4.94 19.50 -2.25
CA ARG A 372 -5.26 20.47 -3.31
C ARG A 372 -4.54 21.78 -3.05
N SER A 373 -4.00 22.37 -4.11
CA SER A 373 -3.42 23.70 -4.05
C SER A 373 -4.51 24.77 -3.86
N THR A 374 -4.17 25.82 -3.14
CA THR A 374 -5.00 27.04 -3.08
C THR A 374 -4.56 28.10 -4.09
N GLU A 375 -3.44 27.91 -4.79
CA GLU A 375 -2.91 28.88 -5.76
C GLU A 375 -3.55 28.71 -7.14
N LYS A 376 -3.66 27.47 -7.62
CA LYS A 376 -4.28 27.13 -8.90
C LYS A 376 -5.44 26.18 -8.67
N GLU A 377 -6.61 26.54 -9.20
CA GLU A 377 -7.79 25.68 -9.13
C GLU A 377 -7.53 24.31 -9.75
N ASP A 378 -8.11 23.28 -9.13
CA ASP A 378 -8.03 21.86 -9.54
C ASP A 378 -6.62 21.28 -9.71
N THR A 379 -5.60 21.92 -9.12
CA THR A 379 -4.25 21.36 -9.03
C THR A 379 -4.00 20.67 -7.70
N TYR A 380 -3.15 19.64 -7.72
CA TYR A 380 -2.80 18.86 -6.54
C TYR A 380 -1.31 19.00 -6.21
N GLY A 381 -0.97 18.88 -4.93
CA GLY A 381 0.43 18.81 -4.50
C GLY A 381 1.04 17.46 -4.84
N GLY A 382 2.19 17.45 -5.53
CA GLY A 382 3.02 16.26 -5.76
C GLY A 382 3.63 15.67 -4.48
N LEU A 383 4.69 14.87 -4.63
CA LEU A 383 5.48 14.33 -3.53
C LEU A 383 6.72 15.20 -3.32
N TYR A 384 6.85 15.77 -2.13
CA TYR A 384 7.93 16.67 -1.75
C TYR A 384 8.61 16.20 -0.47
N MET A 385 9.89 16.48 -0.33
CA MET A 385 10.66 16.32 0.90
C MET A 385 11.22 17.67 1.34
N PHE A 386 11.11 17.98 2.62
CA PHE A 386 11.71 19.16 3.25
C PHE A 386 12.75 18.72 4.26
N SER A 387 13.98 19.23 4.17
CA SER A 387 15.05 18.90 5.14
C SER A 387 14.96 19.76 6.40
N LEU A 388 14.96 19.13 7.58
CA LEU A 388 14.96 19.77 8.90
C LEU A 388 16.34 20.31 9.31
N GLY A 389 17.43 19.68 8.85
CA GLY A 389 18.82 20.01 9.20
C GLY A 389 19.50 21.12 8.39
N GLY A 390 18.88 21.62 7.31
CA GLY A 390 19.46 22.66 6.45
C GLY A 390 19.05 22.50 4.99
N ALA A 391 19.67 23.25 4.07
CA ALA A 391 19.42 23.08 2.63
C ALA A 391 20.03 21.78 2.09
N PHE A 392 19.42 21.18 1.06
CA PHE A 392 20.04 20.05 0.37
C PHE A 392 21.38 20.48 -0.25
N PRO A 393 22.45 19.66 -0.17
CA PRO A 393 23.69 19.98 -0.87
C PRO A 393 23.39 20.12 -2.37
N ASN A 394 23.90 21.18 -3.00
CA ASN A 394 23.85 21.36 -4.45
C ASN A 394 24.69 20.27 -5.13
N TYR A 395 24.14 19.07 -5.27
CA TYR A 395 24.61 18.12 -6.26
C TYR A 395 24.05 18.58 -7.60
N GLY A 396 24.86 19.31 -8.37
CA GLY A 396 24.46 19.75 -9.70
C GLY A 396 24.14 18.54 -10.56
N LYS A 397 22.86 18.23 -10.80
CA LYS A 397 22.28 17.33 -11.81
C LYS A 397 22.96 15.97 -12.12
N GLU A 398 23.96 15.54 -11.35
CA GLU A 398 24.66 14.27 -11.46
C GLU A 398 24.81 13.66 -10.06
N ALA A 399 23.70 13.14 -9.54
CA ALA A 399 23.73 12.23 -8.39
C ALA A 399 22.52 11.29 -8.45
N PHE A 400 22.45 10.53 -9.55
CA PHE A 400 21.84 9.19 -9.63
C PHE A 400 22.61 8.40 -10.69
N SER A 401 23.93 8.31 -10.55
CA SER A 401 24.74 7.25 -11.15
C SER A 401 25.26 6.40 -10.00
N VAL A 402 24.62 5.26 -9.78
CA VAL A 402 25.12 4.25 -8.85
C VAL A 402 26.38 3.64 -9.45
N HIS A 403 27.41 3.54 -8.62
CA HIS A 403 28.68 2.88 -8.88
C HIS A 403 28.56 1.63 -9.77
N HIS A 404 29.19 1.66 -10.94
CA HIS A 404 29.60 0.46 -11.65
C HIS A 404 30.85 -0.09 -10.96
N GLY A 405 30.66 -0.88 -9.92
CA GLY A 405 31.69 -1.75 -9.36
C GLY A 405 31.42 -3.19 -9.78
N VAL A 406 31.82 -3.56 -11.00
CA VAL A 406 32.03 -4.97 -11.33
C VAL A 406 33.49 -5.24 -11.00
N GLU A 407 33.73 -5.87 -9.85
CA GLU A 407 35.00 -6.55 -9.60
C GLU A 407 35.09 -7.73 -10.57
N VAL A 408 35.85 -7.55 -11.64
CA VAL A 408 36.35 -8.67 -12.42
C VAL A 408 37.58 -9.19 -11.69
N GLU A 409 37.41 -10.28 -10.95
CA GLU A 409 38.51 -11.13 -10.51
C GLU A 409 39.29 -11.60 -11.75
N LYS A 410 40.44 -10.99 -12.00
CA LYS A 410 41.42 -11.52 -12.95
C LYS A 410 42.23 -12.61 -12.26
N GLY A 411 41.83 -13.85 -12.53
CA GLY A 411 42.67 -15.02 -12.32
C GLY A 411 44.00 -14.88 -13.06
N ALA A 412 45.09 -15.07 -12.33
CA ALA A 412 46.44 -15.15 -12.86
C ALA A 412 46.61 -16.39 -13.73
N SER A 413 47.10 -16.23 -14.96
CA SER A 413 47.98 -17.23 -15.57
C SER A 413 48.87 -16.59 -16.65
N ARG A 414 50.07 -17.16 -16.73
CA ARG A 414 51.29 -16.71 -17.39
C ARG A 414 51.23 -16.83 -18.91
N LEU A 415 52.07 -16.02 -19.59
CA LEU A 415 53.07 -16.37 -20.63
C LEU A 415 53.26 -15.14 -21.55
N SER A 416 54.44 -14.50 -21.50
CA SER A 416 55.47 -14.45 -22.58
C SER A 416 54.94 -13.79 -23.86
N GLU A 417 55.51 -12.76 -24.46
CA GLU A 417 56.92 -12.45 -24.72
C GLU A 417 56.99 -11.04 -25.36
N GLU A 418 58.11 -10.35 -25.13
CA GLU A 418 58.86 -9.49 -26.07
C GLU A 418 58.19 -8.29 -26.77
N CYS A 419 58.68 -7.08 -26.46
CA CYS A 419 59.50 -6.21 -27.34
C CYS A 419 58.62 -5.37 -28.29
N GLU A 420 58.84 -4.10 -28.61
CA GLU A 420 59.95 -3.17 -28.46
C GLU A 420 59.39 -1.79 -28.87
N ALA A 421 59.84 -0.74 -28.17
CA ALA A 421 60.36 0.50 -28.77
C ALA A 421 59.40 1.62 -29.26
N CYS A 422 59.64 2.80 -28.66
CA CYS A 422 59.91 4.12 -29.26
C CYS A 422 58.86 4.72 -30.22
N GLU A 423 58.63 6.02 -30.36
CA GLU A 423 59.08 7.30 -29.79
C GLU A 423 58.25 8.38 -30.53
N ASN A 424 58.12 9.56 -29.93
CA ASN A 424 58.06 10.87 -30.59
C ASN A 424 56.85 11.28 -31.51
N ASN A 425 56.05 12.20 -30.96
CA ASN A 425 55.61 13.52 -31.49
C ASN A 425 56.36 14.08 -32.75
N PRO A 426 55.93 15.20 -33.40
CA PRO A 426 54.59 15.84 -33.55
C PRO A 426 54.36 16.56 -34.94
N LEU A 427 53.21 17.27 -35.08
CA LEU A 427 52.94 18.48 -35.92
C LEU A 427 52.91 18.42 -37.48
N GLY A 428 51.84 19.00 -38.08
CA GLY A 428 51.98 19.80 -39.31
C GLY A 428 50.90 19.77 -40.42
N ARG A 429 49.96 20.74 -40.37
CA ARG A 429 49.39 21.60 -41.45
C ARG A 429 48.95 21.08 -42.86
N SER A 430 47.69 21.44 -43.17
CA SER A 430 47.16 22.20 -44.35
C SER A 430 46.67 21.52 -45.65
N GLY A 431 45.49 21.98 -46.13
CA GLY A 431 44.94 21.89 -47.51
C GLY A 431 43.57 21.17 -47.64
N GLN A 432 42.41 21.84 -47.53
CA GLN A 432 41.48 22.27 -48.63
C GLN A 432 41.28 21.22 -49.76
N SER A 433 40.09 20.79 -50.21
CA SER A 433 38.77 21.43 -50.32
C SER A 433 37.62 20.45 -50.64
N SER A 434 36.38 20.91 -50.38
CA SER A 434 35.09 20.63 -51.05
C SER A 434 34.18 19.48 -50.54
N GLY A 435 32.93 19.84 -50.23
CA GLY A 435 31.78 18.91 -50.27
C GLY A 435 30.81 18.95 -49.08
N SER A 436 29.70 19.68 -49.25
CA SER A 436 28.34 19.39 -48.74
C SER A 436 28.00 19.47 -47.23
N THR A 437 27.21 20.52 -46.94
CA THR A 437 25.94 20.56 -46.20
C THR A 437 25.85 20.24 -44.70
N VAL A 438 25.93 21.33 -43.92
CA VAL A 438 24.99 21.85 -42.88
C VAL A 438 24.27 20.85 -41.95
N GLU A 439 24.71 20.82 -40.69
CA GLU A 439 23.82 20.81 -39.52
C GLU A 439 24.47 21.71 -38.46
N LEU A 440 23.85 22.87 -38.19
CA LEU A 440 24.33 23.84 -37.19
C LEU A 440 23.18 24.13 -36.23
N ASP A 441 23.50 23.95 -34.95
CA ASP A 441 22.73 24.32 -33.78
C ASP A 441 22.13 25.72 -33.88
N LEU A 442 20.86 25.85 -33.50
CA LEU A 442 20.23 27.14 -33.23
C LEU A 442 19.55 27.13 -31.86
N LEU A 443 20.29 27.67 -30.90
CA LEU A 443 19.77 28.45 -29.77
C LEU A 443 19.01 29.67 -30.30
N PHE A 444 17.78 29.88 -29.85
CA PHE A 444 17.13 31.19 -29.71
C PHE A 444 16.09 31.05 -28.58
N GLY A 445 16.05 31.87 -27.52
CA GLY A 445 16.36 33.30 -27.47
C GLY A 445 15.11 34.10 -27.85
N GLY A 446 14.01 33.95 -27.11
CA GLY A 446 12.75 34.66 -27.34
C GLY A 446 12.62 35.88 -26.45
N GLN A 447 13.10 37.02 -26.94
CA GLN A 447 12.91 38.36 -26.37
C GLN A 447 11.65 38.95 -27.03
N ILE A 448 10.58 39.19 -26.25
CA ILE A 448 9.41 39.94 -26.74
C ILE A 448 9.63 41.42 -26.41
N LEU A 449 9.73 42.22 -27.47
CA LEU A 449 9.66 43.67 -27.45
C LEU A 449 8.21 44.11 -27.19
N HIS A 450 8.00 45.01 -26.24
CA HIS A 450 6.84 45.91 -26.25
C HIS A 450 7.32 47.32 -25.92
N GLU A 451 7.10 48.23 -26.87
CA GLU A 451 7.38 49.66 -26.76
C GLU A 451 6.37 50.38 -25.85
N GLY A 452 6.89 51.29 -25.04
CA GLY A 452 6.45 52.69 -24.93
C GLY A 452 5.03 53.01 -24.45
N GLY A 453 4.93 53.52 -23.22
CA GLY A 453 3.78 54.28 -22.73
C GLY A 453 3.99 54.74 -21.28
N ALA A 454 4.62 55.90 -21.12
CA ALA A 454 4.88 56.55 -19.84
C ALA A 454 3.60 57.07 -19.17
N GLU A 455 3.51 56.96 -17.85
CA GLU A 455 3.13 58.09 -16.98
C GLU A 455 3.50 57.80 -15.51
N GLU A 456 4.09 58.82 -14.88
CA GLU A 456 4.74 58.83 -13.57
C GLU A 456 3.73 58.93 -12.41
N SER A 457 4.04 58.32 -11.25
CA SER A 457 4.25 59.06 -9.99
C SER A 457 4.45 58.16 -8.75
N ASN A 458 5.59 58.39 -8.08
CA ASN A 458 5.90 58.32 -6.63
C ASN A 458 5.43 57.11 -5.79
N SER A 459 6.28 56.39 -5.05
CA SER A 459 7.37 56.86 -4.18
C SER A 459 8.31 55.72 -3.75
N ARG A 460 9.55 56.11 -3.45
CA ARG A 460 10.76 55.31 -3.20
C ARG A 460 10.70 54.48 -1.91
N TYR A 461 11.03 53.20 -2.03
CA TYR A 461 11.98 52.51 -1.16
C TYR A 461 12.85 51.62 -2.09
N GLU A 462 14.11 52.00 -2.28
CA GLU A 462 15.09 51.15 -2.97
C GLU A 462 15.45 49.95 -2.09
N PRO A 463 15.43 48.71 -2.60
CA PRO A 463 16.24 47.65 -2.03
C PRO A 463 17.62 47.73 -2.67
N SER A 464 18.61 48.01 -1.83
CA SER A 464 20.03 47.82 -2.13
C SER A 464 20.26 46.43 -2.72
N THR A 465 20.98 46.40 -3.84
CA THR A 465 21.54 45.22 -4.49
C THR A 465 22.50 44.47 -3.56
N SER A 466 21.96 43.62 -2.69
CA SER A 466 22.74 42.57 -2.02
C SER A 466 22.54 41.26 -2.78
N SER A 467 23.60 40.83 -3.47
CA SER A 467 23.92 39.46 -3.87
C SER A 467 22.76 38.46 -3.78
N ALA A 468 22.24 38.04 -4.94
CA ALA A 468 21.42 36.84 -5.06
C ALA A 468 22.17 35.66 -4.42
N SER A 469 21.81 35.36 -3.19
CA SER A 469 22.22 34.18 -2.50
C SER A 469 21.62 32.99 -3.22
N LEU A 470 22.49 32.18 -3.84
CA LEU A 470 22.24 30.80 -4.25
C LEU A 470 21.93 29.96 -2.99
N PHE A 471 20.82 30.22 -2.29
CA PHE A 471 20.38 29.35 -1.21
C PHE A 471 19.69 28.16 -1.86
N ALA A 472 20.32 26.99 -1.76
CA ALA A 472 19.69 25.73 -2.12
C ALA A 472 18.37 25.61 -1.36
N SER A 473 17.29 25.27 -2.07
CA SER A 473 15.98 25.09 -1.43
C SER A 473 16.06 23.95 -0.42
N ARG A 474 15.41 24.14 0.73
CA ARG A 474 15.18 23.03 1.69
C ARG A 474 14.16 22.03 1.17
N TRP A 475 13.48 22.33 0.06
CA TRP A 475 12.53 21.45 -0.61
C TRP A 475 13.17 20.67 -1.76
N LEU A 476 12.79 19.40 -1.86
CA LEU A 476 13.06 18.51 -2.98
C LEU A 476 11.74 17.97 -3.49
N MET A 477 11.39 18.23 -4.76
CA MET A 477 10.28 17.55 -5.41
C MET A 477 10.73 16.15 -5.85
N VAL A 478 10.17 15.13 -5.20
CA VAL A 478 10.45 13.72 -5.52
C VAL A 478 9.60 13.26 -6.70
N ARG A 479 8.30 13.59 -6.70
CA ARG A 479 7.40 13.33 -7.84
C ARG A 479 6.46 14.51 -8.11
N SER A 480 6.32 14.85 -9.40
CA SER A 480 5.30 15.77 -9.87
C SER A 480 3.94 15.07 -9.98
N ASP A 481 2.83 15.73 -9.64
CA ASP A 481 1.49 15.18 -9.88
C ASP A 481 1.20 14.92 -11.37
N THR A 482 1.73 15.78 -12.25
CA THR A 482 1.47 15.74 -13.69
C THR A 482 2.48 14.89 -14.44
N MET A 483 3.76 14.99 -14.11
CA MET A 483 4.84 14.24 -14.76
C MET A 483 5.23 13.03 -13.92
N GLN A 484 4.77 11.85 -14.30
CA GLN A 484 5.04 10.58 -13.63
C GLN A 484 6.00 9.71 -14.46
N PRO A 485 6.88 8.91 -13.82
CA PRO A 485 7.78 8.03 -14.57
C PRO A 485 7.01 6.95 -15.35
N PRO A 486 7.37 6.68 -16.61
CA PRO A 486 6.62 5.73 -17.47
C PRO A 486 6.90 4.25 -17.15
N SER A 487 7.90 3.95 -16.31
CA SER A 487 8.33 2.58 -15.98
C SER A 487 7.63 1.98 -14.76
N THR A 488 6.68 2.69 -14.16
CA THR A 488 6.01 2.30 -12.92
C THR A 488 4.59 2.89 -12.90
N PRO A 489 3.63 2.25 -12.20
CA PRO A 489 2.33 2.87 -12.01
C PRO A 489 2.44 4.29 -11.44
N SER A 490 1.53 5.14 -11.90
CA SER A 490 1.49 6.54 -11.49
C SER A 490 1.07 6.66 -10.02
N LEU A 491 1.82 7.43 -9.24
CA LEU A 491 1.44 7.84 -7.90
C LEU A 491 0.74 9.20 -7.97
N LYS A 492 -0.52 9.20 -8.42
CA LYS A 492 -1.30 10.44 -8.57
C LYS A 492 -1.74 10.99 -7.21
N SER A 493 -1.72 12.31 -7.08
CA SER A 493 -2.06 13.03 -5.87
C SER A 493 -3.56 13.00 -5.58
N ARG A 494 -3.95 13.14 -4.32
CA ARG A 494 -5.34 12.93 -3.86
C ARG A 494 -5.60 13.64 -2.53
N LEU A 495 -6.87 13.81 -2.18
CA LEU A 495 -7.34 14.36 -0.91
C LEU A 495 -7.74 13.26 0.06
N GLY A 496 -7.65 13.55 1.37
CA GLY A 496 -8.23 12.72 2.42
C GLY A 496 -7.66 11.30 2.51
N HIS A 497 -6.52 11.04 1.85
CA HIS A 497 -5.78 9.80 1.99
C HIS A 497 -5.04 9.77 3.34
N THR A 498 -4.61 8.58 3.75
CA THR A 498 -3.59 8.45 4.80
C THR A 498 -2.24 8.18 4.14
N MET A 499 -1.17 8.75 4.68
CA MET A 499 0.21 8.39 4.34
C MET A 499 0.92 7.88 5.59
N LEU A 500 1.57 6.72 5.47
CA LEU A 500 2.43 6.15 6.50
C LEU A 500 3.84 5.97 5.93
N PHE A 501 4.83 5.93 6.81
CA PHE A 501 6.21 5.59 6.46
C PHE A 501 6.59 4.30 7.20
N VAL A 502 7.11 3.33 6.47
CA VAL A 502 7.72 2.12 7.02
C VAL A 502 9.24 2.32 7.00
N PRO A 503 9.91 2.33 8.16
CA PRO A 503 11.35 2.57 8.26
C PRO A 503 12.21 1.57 7.47
N PRO A 504 13.48 1.91 7.17
CA PRO A 504 14.47 0.90 6.79
C PRO A 504 14.61 -0.15 7.91
N ASP A 505 14.91 -1.39 7.52
CA ASP A 505 15.14 -2.52 8.44
C ASP A 505 14.03 -2.78 9.46
N TYR A 506 12.80 -2.36 9.16
CA TYR A 506 11.64 -2.49 10.05
C TYR A 506 11.18 -3.95 10.19
N ILE A 507 11.16 -4.69 9.09
CA ILE A 507 10.90 -6.14 9.05
C ILE A 507 12.05 -6.79 8.31
N GLU A 508 12.75 -7.73 8.96
CA GLU A 508 13.92 -8.39 8.38
C GLU A 508 13.62 -8.99 7.00
N GLY A 509 14.43 -8.64 6.00
CA GLY A 509 14.28 -9.12 4.62
C GLY A 509 13.05 -8.64 3.85
N SER A 510 12.19 -7.79 4.45
CA SER A 510 10.96 -7.32 3.82
C SER A 510 11.20 -6.21 2.81
N SER A 511 10.44 -6.19 1.71
CA SER A 511 10.44 -5.05 0.79
C SER A 511 9.59 -3.88 1.23
N TYR A 512 8.78 -4.06 2.26
CA TYR A 512 8.00 -2.96 2.80
C TYR A 512 8.90 -1.99 3.58
N ASN A 513 10.16 -2.35 3.86
CA ASN A 513 11.13 -1.44 4.44
C ASN A 513 11.38 -0.24 3.52
N ASN A 514 11.60 0.91 4.14
CA ASN A 514 11.88 2.18 3.48
C ASN A 514 10.85 2.56 2.40
N CYS A 515 9.56 2.41 2.72
CA CYS A 515 8.47 2.73 1.79
C CYS A 515 7.43 3.68 2.38
N LEU A 516 6.76 4.43 1.49
CA LEU A 516 5.53 5.13 1.80
C LEU A 516 4.33 4.25 1.49
N VAL A 517 3.37 4.25 2.40
CA VAL A 517 2.09 3.57 2.24
C VAL A 517 1.00 4.63 2.08
N ILE A 518 0.37 4.66 0.91
CA ILE A 518 -0.74 5.59 0.62
C ILE A 518 -2.05 4.83 0.66
N ILE A 519 -2.91 5.16 1.62
CA ILE A 519 -4.17 4.44 1.87
C ILE A 519 -5.33 5.30 1.39
N GLY A 520 -5.99 4.84 0.33
CA GLY A 520 -7.22 5.40 -0.23
C GLY A 520 -7.14 6.86 -0.67
N GLY A 521 -8.24 7.59 -0.44
CA GLY A 521 -8.40 9.00 -0.73
C GLY A 521 -9.31 9.26 -1.92
N GLN A 522 -9.39 10.52 -2.32
CA GLN A 522 -10.25 10.94 -3.41
C GLN A 522 -9.50 11.85 -4.37
N ARG A 523 -9.63 11.61 -5.67
CA ARG A 523 -9.19 12.53 -6.71
C ARG A 523 -10.39 12.88 -7.57
N ASN A 524 -10.74 14.16 -7.62
CA ASN A 524 -11.95 14.66 -8.26
C ASN A 524 -13.19 13.94 -7.69
N LYS A 525 -14.02 13.30 -8.52
CA LYS A 525 -15.16 12.49 -8.08
C LYS A 525 -14.81 11.01 -7.82
N ASN A 526 -13.58 10.61 -8.11
CA ASN A 526 -13.17 9.21 -8.02
C ASN A 526 -12.63 8.90 -6.62
N CYS A 527 -13.32 8.00 -5.92
CA CYS A 527 -12.84 7.42 -4.67
C CYS A 527 -11.81 6.33 -4.99
N ILE A 528 -10.64 6.42 -4.37
CA ILE A 528 -9.56 5.44 -4.50
C ILE A 528 -9.65 4.49 -3.31
N ARG A 529 -9.79 3.19 -3.58
CA ARG A 529 -10.13 2.16 -2.59
C ARG A 529 -9.05 1.08 -2.50
N GLU A 530 -7.81 1.51 -2.33
CA GLU A 530 -6.64 0.64 -2.29
C GLU A 530 -5.57 1.22 -1.38
N ILE A 531 -4.69 0.33 -0.90
CA ILE A 531 -3.37 0.68 -0.38
C ILE A 531 -2.40 0.67 -1.56
N VAL A 532 -1.58 1.70 -1.68
CA VAL A 532 -0.48 1.79 -2.64
C VAL A 532 0.84 1.83 -1.90
N PHE A 533 1.76 0.93 -2.24
CA PHE A 533 3.10 0.87 -1.68
C PHE A 533 4.12 1.48 -2.64
N TYR A 534 4.86 2.46 -2.14
CA TYR A 534 5.84 3.24 -2.90
C TYR A 534 7.22 3.16 -2.23
N SER A 535 8.19 2.55 -2.91
CA SER A 535 9.56 2.46 -2.40
C SER A 535 10.31 3.78 -2.61
N LEU A 536 10.98 4.25 -1.56
CA LEU A 536 11.80 5.45 -1.59
C LEU A 536 13.17 5.18 -2.24
N ASP A 537 13.72 3.98 -2.08
CA ASP A 537 15.01 3.59 -2.66
C ASP A 537 14.99 3.61 -4.18
N THR A 538 13.90 3.12 -4.76
CA THR A 538 13.79 2.91 -6.20
C THR A 538 12.90 3.93 -6.89
N ASP A 539 12.18 4.76 -6.13
CA ASP A 539 11.14 5.66 -6.64
C ASP A 539 10.16 4.90 -7.55
N THR A 540 9.55 3.83 -7.02
CA THR A 540 8.59 3.00 -7.77
C THR A 540 7.38 2.60 -6.93
N VAL A 541 6.21 2.57 -7.56
CA VAL A 541 4.99 1.95 -7.02
C VAL A 541 5.06 0.46 -7.31
N PHE A 542 5.33 -0.35 -6.30
CA PHE A 542 5.59 -1.78 -6.50
C PHE A 542 4.37 -2.67 -6.25
N GLN A 543 3.41 -2.22 -5.45
CA GLN A 543 2.21 -3.00 -5.14
C GLN A 543 1.02 -2.08 -4.88
N SER A 544 -0.16 -2.55 -5.28
CA SER A 544 -1.45 -1.98 -4.88
C SER A 544 -2.34 -3.10 -4.38
N VAL A 545 -3.05 -2.86 -3.27
CA VAL A 545 -3.92 -3.86 -2.63
C VAL A 545 -5.30 -3.23 -2.45
N PRO A 546 -6.38 -3.78 -3.04
CA PRO A 546 -7.72 -3.24 -2.88
C PRO A 546 -8.17 -3.33 -1.41
N PHE A 547 -9.09 -2.45 -1.03
CA PHE A 547 -9.70 -2.50 0.30
C PHE A 547 -10.53 -3.78 0.48
N PRO A 548 -10.62 -4.30 1.72
CA PRO A 548 -11.37 -5.51 2.03
C PRO A 548 -12.88 -5.25 2.21
N ILE A 549 -13.32 -4.00 2.03
CA ILE A 549 -14.72 -3.57 2.22
C ILE A 549 -15.46 -3.53 0.88
N ASP A 550 -16.70 -3.99 0.89
CA ASP A 550 -17.61 -3.90 -0.25
C ASP A 550 -18.48 -2.64 -0.11
N SER A 551 -18.09 -1.57 -0.81
CA SER A 551 -18.78 -0.28 -0.79
C SER A 551 -18.66 0.43 -2.13
N ASP A 552 -19.78 0.89 -2.66
CA ASP A 552 -19.88 1.77 -3.84
C ASP A 552 -19.89 3.26 -3.45
N GLY A 553 -20.29 3.59 -2.22
CA GLY A 553 -20.39 4.95 -1.68
C GLY A 553 -19.08 5.51 -1.12
N LYS A 554 -19.14 6.66 -0.44
CA LYS A 554 -17.93 7.30 0.13
C LYS A 554 -17.25 6.42 1.16
N VAL A 555 -15.92 6.47 1.17
CA VAL A 555 -15.06 5.82 2.18
C VAL A 555 -14.13 6.86 2.76
N ILE A 556 -14.08 6.92 4.08
CA ILE A 556 -13.08 7.64 4.84
C ILE A 556 -12.25 6.62 5.60
N GLN A 557 -10.94 6.76 5.50
CA GLN A 557 -9.99 5.86 6.12
C GLN A 557 -8.95 6.63 6.93
N ARG A 558 -8.54 6.03 8.05
CA ARG A 558 -7.38 6.44 8.83
C ARG A 558 -6.54 5.22 9.12
N GLY A 559 -5.27 5.29 8.73
CA GLY A 559 -4.30 4.24 8.96
C GLY A 559 -3.30 4.61 10.05
N VAL A 560 -2.79 3.62 10.75
CA VAL A 560 -1.66 3.70 11.67
C VAL A 560 -0.77 2.47 11.44
N LEU A 561 0.55 2.66 11.43
CA LEU A 561 1.50 1.54 11.45
C LEU A 561 1.65 1.07 12.90
N HIS A 562 1.33 -0.18 13.19
CA HIS A 562 1.37 -0.75 14.53
C HIS A 562 2.09 -2.10 14.48
N SER A 563 3.31 -2.15 15.01
CA SER A 563 4.17 -3.34 14.90
C SER A 563 4.29 -3.75 13.42
N THR A 564 4.18 -5.03 13.06
CA THR A 564 4.29 -5.49 11.66
C THR A 564 2.98 -5.39 10.86
N GLU A 565 2.02 -4.60 11.32
CA GLU A 565 0.71 -4.46 10.70
C GLU A 565 0.31 -2.99 10.47
N ILE A 566 -0.54 -2.79 9.47
CA ILE A 566 -1.20 -1.51 9.23
C ILE A 566 -2.64 -1.64 9.73
N VAL A 567 -2.97 -0.89 10.78
CA VAL A 567 -4.33 -0.80 11.31
C VAL A 567 -5.07 0.28 10.56
N VAL A 568 -6.23 -0.04 9.99
CA VAL A 568 -7.04 0.89 9.21
C VAL A 568 -8.46 0.94 9.76
N LEU A 569 -8.87 2.12 10.23
CA LEU A 569 -10.24 2.47 10.55
C LEU A 569 -10.95 2.93 9.27
N PHE A 570 -12.04 2.26 8.91
CA PHE A 570 -12.89 2.61 7.77
C PHE A 570 -14.24 3.14 8.25
N CYS A 571 -14.65 4.31 7.77
CA CYS A 571 -16.03 4.79 7.82
C CYS A 571 -16.59 4.79 6.39
N TYR A 572 -17.65 4.04 6.14
CA TYR A 572 -18.19 3.86 4.79
C TYR A 572 -19.70 3.64 4.77
N GLY A 573 -20.32 3.81 3.60
CA GLY A 573 -21.74 3.56 3.36
C GLY A 573 -22.02 3.29 1.90
N ARG A 574 -23.29 3.17 1.53
CA ARG A 574 -23.69 2.99 0.13
C ARG A 574 -24.03 4.31 -0.53
N GLU A 575 -23.77 4.43 -1.84
CA GLU A 575 -24.02 5.68 -2.56
C GLU A 575 -25.50 6.11 -2.49
N LYS A 576 -26.42 5.13 -2.57
CA LYS A 576 -27.88 5.38 -2.49
C LYS A 576 -28.33 6.04 -1.19
N GLU A 577 -27.64 5.78 -0.08
CA GLU A 577 -28.03 6.32 1.22
C GLU A 577 -27.47 7.72 1.48
N GLY A 578 -26.38 8.09 0.80
CA GLY A 578 -25.74 9.39 0.95
C GLY A 578 -25.26 9.68 2.38
N ARG A 579 -24.99 8.64 3.18
CA ARG A 579 -24.50 8.72 4.56
C ARG A 579 -23.53 7.58 4.87
N PHE A 580 -22.72 7.76 5.91
CA PHE A 580 -21.93 6.65 6.46
C PHE A 580 -22.82 5.73 7.30
N GLU A 581 -22.64 4.43 7.12
CA GLU A 581 -23.43 3.37 7.78
C GLU A 581 -22.56 2.54 8.72
N ASN A 582 -21.30 2.32 8.35
CA ASN A 582 -20.40 1.38 9.02
C ASN A 582 -19.13 2.08 9.50
N ILE A 583 -18.61 1.60 10.63
CA ILE A 583 -17.30 1.95 11.19
C ILE A 583 -16.60 0.66 11.62
N ASP A 584 -15.63 0.23 10.82
CA ASP A 584 -14.95 -1.05 11.01
C ASP A 584 -13.44 -0.85 11.07
N VAL A 585 -12.75 -1.73 11.82
CA VAL A 585 -11.28 -1.76 11.90
C VAL A 585 -10.77 -3.01 11.20
N TYR A 586 -9.78 -2.82 10.35
CA TYR A 586 -9.06 -3.90 9.67
C TYR A 586 -7.57 -3.77 9.91
N THR A 587 -6.87 -4.89 9.78
CA THR A 587 -5.41 -4.94 9.80
C THR A 587 -4.90 -5.49 8.48
N TYR A 588 -3.81 -4.94 7.98
CA TYR A 588 -3.06 -5.50 6.85
C TYR A 588 -1.68 -5.92 7.34
N SER A 589 -1.40 -7.22 7.30
CA SER A 589 -0.11 -7.78 7.72
C SER A 589 0.95 -7.54 6.65
N LEU A 590 2.04 -6.87 7.01
CA LEU A 590 3.20 -6.67 6.12
C LEU A 590 4.06 -7.94 5.98
N ILE A 591 3.85 -8.93 6.83
CA ILE A 591 4.52 -10.25 6.75
C ILE A 591 3.70 -11.19 5.88
N ARG A 592 2.38 -11.27 6.12
CA ARG A 592 1.49 -12.24 5.46
C ARG A 592 0.84 -11.69 4.20
N GLU A 593 1.00 -10.40 3.93
CA GLU A 593 0.41 -9.66 2.82
C GLU A 593 -1.12 -9.79 2.69
N LYS A 594 -1.80 -9.90 3.84
CA LYS A 594 -3.23 -10.20 3.91
C LYS A 594 -3.96 -9.25 4.84
N TRP A 595 -5.20 -8.98 4.45
CA TRP A 595 -6.19 -8.30 5.30
C TRP A 595 -6.78 -9.27 6.31
N ALA A 596 -7.00 -8.78 7.53
CA ALA A 596 -7.84 -9.42 8.54
C ALA A 596 -8.81 -8.39 9.14
N LYS A 597 -10.08 -8.76 9.27
CA LYS A 597 -11.07 -7.94 9.98
C LYS A 597 -10.82 -8.05 11.48
N VAL A 598 -10.79 -6.92 12.18
CA VAL A 598 -10.73 -6.93 13.65
C VAL A 598 -12.12 -7.23 14.21
N ILE A 599 -12.18 -8.15 15.16
CA ILE A 599 -13.44 -8.58 15.78
C ILE A 599 -13.80 -7.57 16.88
N VAL A 600 -14.93 -6.89 16.71
CA VAL A 600 -15.46 -5.97 17.72
C VAL A 600 -16.27 -6.77 18.74
N LYS A 601 -15.79 -6.84 19.97
CA LYS A 601 -16.56 -7.42 21.08
C LYS A 601 -17.62 -6.40 21.50
N PRO A 602 -18.93 -6.72 21.40
CA PRO A 602 -19.99 -5.76 21.66
C PRO A 602 -20.00 -5.37 23.13
N ARG A 603 -20.06 -4.07 23.41
CA ARG A 603 -20.43 -3.56 24.72
C ARG A 603 -21.88 -3.13 24.68
N VAL A 604 -22.73 -3.81 25.44
CA VAL A 604 -24.17 -3.55 25.47
C VAL A 604 -24.53 -2.94 26.81
N GLU A 605 -25.11 -1.74 26.80
CA GLU A 605 -25.76 -1.16 27.98
C GLU A 605 -27.24 -0.92 27.64
N GLY A 606 -28.15 -1.45 28.45
CA GLY A 606 -29.59 -1.31 28.22
C GLY A 606 -30.12 -1.93 26.90
N GLY A 607 -29.39 -2.86 26.29
CA GLY A 607 -29.76 -3.48 25.01
C GLY A 607 -29.29 -2.73 23.77
N VAL A 608 -28.53 -1.63 23.92
CA VAL A 608 -27.96 -0.86 22.80
C VAL A 608 -26.45 -1.08 22.76
N GLU A 609 -25.92 -1.35 21.56
CA GLU A 609 -24.48 -1.47 21.32
C GLU A 609 -23.81 -0.09 21.40
N ILE A 610 -22.82 0.04 22.28
CA ILE A 610 -22.04 1.25 22.47
C ILE A 610 -20.82 1.22 21.55
N LYS A 611 -20.82 2.09 20.54
CA LYS A 611 -19.69 2.32 19.62
C LYS A 611 -19.74 3.73 19.03
N PRO A 612 -18.61 4.28 18.56
CA PRO A 612 -18.61 5.56 17.88
C PRO A 612 -19.51 5.53 16.65
N ALA A 613 -20.20 6.65 16.38
CA ALA A 613 -20.90 6.80 15.11
C ALA A 613 -19.92 6.90 13.92
N PRO A 614 -20.24 6.31 12.75
CA PRO A 614 -19.48 6.51 11.52
C PRO A 614 -19.35 7.99 11.15
N ARG A 615 -18.14 8.43 10.74
CA ARG A 615 -17.84 9.86 10.62
C ARG A 615 -16.73 10.21 9.63
N SER A 616 -16.69 11.47 9.20
CA SER A 616 -15.63 12.05 8.38
C SER A 616 -14.83 13.11 9.17
N ALA A 617 -13.72 13.58 8.60
CA ALA A 617 -12.92 14.70 9.15
C ALA A 617 -12.47 14.54 10.63
N HIS A 618 -12.45 13.30 11.12
CA HIS A 618 -11.99 12.90 12.45
C HIS A 618 -10.47 12.64 12.43
N GLN A 619 -9.90 12.53 13.64
CA GLN A 619 -8.53 12.05 13.83
C GLN A 619 -8.51 10.70 14.53
N PHE A 620 -7.52 9.89 14.16
CA PHE A 620 -7.30 8.55 14.66
C PHE A 620 -5.80 8.37 14.89
N VAL A 621 -5.40 8.19 16.14
CA VAL A 621 -4.00 8.25 16.59
C VAL A 621 -3.75 7.11 17.57
N GLU A 622 -2.56 6.52 17.53
CA GLU A 622 -2.13 5.53 18.51
C GLU A 622 -1.19 6.19 19.52
N MET A 623 -1.36 5.83 20.80
CA MET A 623 -0.52 6.26 21.92
C MET A 623 -0.48 5.13 22.95
N ASP A 624 0.72 4.64 23.26
CA ASP A 624 0.97 3.55 24.22
C ASP A 624 0.11 2.29 23.99
N GLY A 625 0.01 1.83 22.73
CA GLY A 625 -0.77 0.65 22.34
C GLY A 625 -2.28 0.85 22.39
N ARG A 626 -2.77 2.08 22.62
CA ARG A 626 -4.19 2.46 22.60
C ARG A 626 -4.48 3.31 21.38
N PHE A 627 -5.59 3.04 20.73
CA PHE A 627 -6.05 3.79 19.57
C PHE A 627 -7.14 4.76 19.99
N TYR A 628 -6.95 6.04 19.68
CA TYR A 628 -7.84 7.14 20.04
C TYR A 628 -8.50 7.73 18.80
N LEU A 629 -9.83 7.89 18.87
CA LEU A 629 -10.66 8.55 17.86
C LEU A 629 -11.25 9.81 18.47
N PHE A 630 -11.06 10.96 17.83
CA PHE A 630 -11.62 12.23 18.32
C PHE A 630 -12.32 13.03 17.23
N GLY A 631 -13.48 13.57 17.59
CA GLY A 631 -14.24 14.55 16.84
C GLY A 631 -14.71 14.09 15.46
N GLY A 632 -14.88 15.05 14.53
CA GLY A 632 -15.31 14.81 13.15
C GLY A 632 -16.75 15.22 12.86
N ASN A 633 -17.28 14.72 11.74
CA ASN A 633 -18.65 14.96 11.28
C ASN A 633 -19.39 13.63 11.06
N VAL A 634 -20.48 13.42 11.81
CA VAL A 634 -21.34 12.22 11.78
C VAL A 634 -22.47 12.33 10.74
N SER A 635 -22.83 13.55 10.31
CA SER A 635 -23.93 13.78 9.37
C SER A 635 -23.48 14.64 8.20
N GLU A 636 -23.53 14.09 6.98
CA GLU A 636 -23.18 14.86 5.78
C GLU A 636 -24.14 16.01 5.48
N ARG A 637 -25.35 16.00 6.06
CA ARG A 637 -26.40 17.01 5.80
C ARG A 637 -26.35 18.20 6.74
N THR A 638 -25.53 18.14 7.78
CA THR A 638 -25.46 19.17 8.81
C THR A 638 -24.02 19.56 9.05
N ASP A 639 -23.77 20.84 9.34
CA ASP A 639 -22.45 21.30 9.77
C ASP A 639 -22.11 20.92 11.22
N ARG A 640 -22.99 20.17 11.89
CA ARG A 640 -22.79 19.70 13.25
C ARG A 640 -21.54 18.81 13.35
N ARG A 641 -20.56 19.28 14.10
CA ARG A 641 -19.39 18.49 14.48
C ARG A 641 -19.64 17.77 15.81
N VAL A 642 -18.78 16.80 16.10
CA VAL A 642 -18.73 16.12 17.38
C VAL A 642 -17.37 16.34 18.05
N ASN A 643 -17.32 16.13 19.36
CA ASN A 643 -16.10 16.16 20.20
C ASN A 643 -16.06 14.98 21.17
N ASP A 644 -16.80 13.92 20.90
CA ASP A 644 -16.64 12.66 21.61
C ASP A 644 -15.24 12.09 21.35
N MET A 645 -14.70 11.43 22.38
CA MET A 645 -13.41 10.75 22.33
C MET A 645 -13.61 9.29 22.65
N TRP A 646 -13.12 8.43 21.76
CA TRP A 646 -13.23 6.99 21.88
C TRP A 646 -11.86 6.37 21.91
N MET A 647 -11.73 5.26 22.61
CA MET A 647 -10.51 4.46 22.60
C MET A 647 -10.79 2.97 22.50
N PHE A 648 -9.84 2.23 21.95
CA PHE A 648 -9.76 0.77 22.08
C PHE A 648 -8.31 0.31 22.17
N LYS A 649 -8.12 -0.95 22.57
CA LYS A 649 -6.87 -1.70 22.44
C LYS A 649 -7.08 -2.85 21.48
N LEU A 650 -6.02 -3.20 20.75
CA LEU A 650 -6.00 -4.41 19.94
C LEU A 650 -5.45 -5.56 20.80
N GLU A 651 -6.24 -6.62 20.93
CA GLU A 651 -5.86 -7.79 21.74
C GLU A 651 -5.95 -9.05 20.89
N LYS A 652 -4.86 -9.82 20.83
CA LYS A 652 -4.88 -11.21 20.35
C LYS A 652 -5.39 -12.12 21.45
N LYS A 653 -5.82 -13.34 21.09
CA LYS A 653 -6.11 -14.39 22.07
C LYS A 653 -4.85 -14.69 22.91
N THR A 654 -5.05 -14.85 24.20
CA THR A 654 -4.03 -15.26 25.16
C THR A 654 -3.67 -16.73 24.98
N THR A 655 -2.48 -17.13 25.42
CA THR A 655 -2.09 -18.56 25.43
C THR A 655 -3.08 -19.43 26.19
N GLN A 656 -3.68 -18.92 27.28
CA GLN A 656 -4.69 -19.64 28.05
C GLN A 656 -5.95 -19.91 27.23
N GLU A 657 -6.45 -18.92 26.50
CA GLU A 657 -7.58 -19.09 25.58
C GLU A 657 -7.26 -20.07 24.45
N ILE A 658 -6.03 -20.05 23.91
CA ILE A 658 -5.61 -21.01 22.89
C ILE A 658 -5.48 -22.43 23.45
N CYS A 659 -4.92 -22.60 24.65
CA CYS A 659 -4.82 -23.90 25.30
C CYS A 659 -6.22 -24.47 25.57
N HIS A 660 -7.15 -23.64 26.06
CA HIS A 660 -8.55 -24.00 26.25
C HIS A 660 -9.22 -24.44 24.95
N LEU A 661 -9.05 -23.68 23.86
CA LEU A 661 -9.54 -24.04 22.54
C LEU A 661 -8.92 -25.36 22.04
N SER A 662 -7.61 -25.56 22.27
CA SER A 662 -6.90 -26.79 21.89
C SER A 662 -7.50 -28.01 22.57
N LYS A 663 -7.76 -27.92 23.88
CA LYS A 663 -8.45 -28.98 24.64
C LYS A 663 -9.88 -29.19 24.15
N LEU A 664 -10.60 -28.13 23.83
CA LEU A 664 -11.95 -28.23 23.28
C LEU A 664 -11.96 -29.00 21.94
N LEU A 665 -10.95 -28.80 21.10
CA LEU A 665 -10.76 -29.58 19.87
C LEU A 665 -10.44 -31.06 20.16
N VAL A 666 -9.61 -31.35 21.17
CA VAL A 666 -9.37 -32.74 21.63
C VAL A 666 -10.69 -33.40 22.05
N ARG A 667 -11.52 -32.69 22.82
CA ARG A 667 -12.83 -33.21 23.23
C ARG A 667 -13.79 -33.33 22.07
N LYS A 668 -13.78 -32.41 21.10
CA LYS A 668 -14.51 -32.54 19.82
C LYS A 668 -14.12 -33.84 19.12
N HIS A 669 -12.82 -34.15 19.02
CA HIS A 669 -12.38 -35.40 18.41
C HIS A 669 -12.92 -36.64 19.16
N LYS A 670 -12.88 -36.65 20.50
CA LYS A 670 -13.45 -37.75 21.30
C LYS A 670 -14.95 -37.91 21.07
N TYR A 671 -15.68 -36.80 21.05
CA TYR A 671 -17.11 -36.79 20.79
C TYR A 671 -17.46 -37.37 19.41
N LEU A 672 -16.72 -36.95 18.38
CA LEU A 672 -16.92 -37.43 17.01
C LEU A 672 -16.64 -38.92 16.86
N TYR A 673 -15.61 -39.43 17.53
CA TYR A 673 -15.35 -40.86 17.64
C TYR A 673 -16.51 -41.58 18.34
N LEU A 674 -16.97 -41.08 19.50
CA LEU A 674 -18.10 -41.67 20.22
C LEU A 674 -19.37 -41.66 19.38
N LEU A 675 -19.64 -40.60 18.62
CA LEU A 675 -20.82 -40.51 17.76
C LEU A 675 -20.86 -41.61 16.69
N GLY A 676 -19.69 -42.08 16.23
CA GLY A 676 -19.58 -43.21 15.30
C GLY A 676 -19.70 -44.59 15.95
N VAL A 677 -19.59 -44.70 17.28
CA VAL A 677 -19.54 -45.97 18.02
C VAL A 677 -20.77 -46.17 18.91
N ASP A 678 -21.14 -45.16 19.70
CA ASP A 678 -22.18 -45.17 20.73
C ASP A 678 -22.78 -43.76 20.88
N GLU A 679 -23.93 -43.54 20.24
CA GLU A 679 -24.61 -42.24 20.18
C GLU A 679 -25.08 -41.75 21.56
N GLU A 680 -25.54 -42.65 22.43
CA GLU A 680 -25.99 -42.27 23.78
C GLU A 680 -24.83 -41.73 24.61
N LYS A 681 -23.68 -42.41 24.57
CA LYS A 681 -22.45 -41.93 25.23
C LYS A 681 -21.93 -40.64 24.60
N ALA A 682 -22.05 -40.47 23.29
CA ALA A 682 -21.65 -39.25 22.61
C ALA A 682 -22.47 -38.05 23.11
N VAL A 683 -23.80 -38.20 23.20
CA VAL A 683 -24.70 -37.15 23.71
C VAL A 683 -24.45 -36.86 25.19
N GLU A 684 -24.21 -37.88 26.01
CA GLU A 684 -23.84 -37.69 27.42
C GLU A 684 -22.52 -36.92 27.55
N TYR A 685 -21.52 -37.27 26.74
CA TYR A 685 -20.22 -36.60 26.72
C TYR A 685 -20.32 -35.15 26.25
N LEU A 686 -21.15 -34.86 25.24
CA LEU A 686 -21.44 -33.50 24.78
C LEU A 686 -22.02 -32.64 25.91
N ARG A 687 -22.99 -33.19 26.68
CA ARG A 687 -23.70 -32.49 27.76
C ARG A 687 -22.86 -32.30 29.02
N THR A 688 -21.94 -33.22 29.31
CA THR A 688 -21.16 -33.20 30.55
C THR A 688 -19.78 -32.58 30.38
N SER A 689 -19.06 -32.97 29.32
CA SER A 689 -17.65 -32.62 29.14
C SER A 689 -17.45 -31.43 28.22
N ILE A 690 -18.12 -31.38 27.07
CA ILE A 690 -17.95 -30.27 26.10
C ILE A 690 -18.71 -29.02 26.56
N LEU A 691 -19.96 -29.16 27.00
CA LEU A 691 -20.75 -28.03 27.52
C LEU A 691 -20.04 -27.29 28.67
N SER A 692 -19.30 -28.02 29.51
CA SER A 692 -18.52 -27.43 30.62
C SER A 692 -17.38 -26.49 30.16
N MET A 693 -17.00 -26.56 28.87
CA MET A 693 -15.94 -25.74 28.28
C MET A 693 -16.47 -24.49 27.55
N VAL A 694 -17.79 -24.29 27.48
CA VAL A 694 -18.38 -23.11 26.83
C VAL A 694 -18.24 -21.92 27.77
N VAL A 695 -17.32 -21.02 27.45
CA VAL A 695 -16.96 -19.87 28.30
C VAL A 695 -17.13 -18.52 27.61
N ASP A 696 -17.18 -18.53 26.27
CA ASP A 696 -17.30 -17.34 25.42
C ASP A 696 -18.15 -17.66 24.18
N ASP A 697 -18.38 -16.66 23.32
CA ASP A 697 -19.20 -16.84 22.13
C ASP A 697 -18.54 -17.75 21.08
N ASP A 698 -17.20 -17.76 20.97
CA ASP A 698 -16.47 -18.63 20.03
C ASP A 698 -16.64 -20.12 20.41
N THR A 699 -16.46 -20.43 21.69
CA THR A 699 -16.65 -21.79 22.23
C THR A 699 -18.12 -22.20 22.23
N ARG A 700 -19.05 -21.24 22.34
CA ARG A 700 -20.49 -21.48 22.18
C ARG A 700 -20.84 -21.83 20.74
N GLU A 701 -20.36 -21.08 19.76
CA GLU A 701 -20.61 -21.36 18.34
C GLU A 701 -20.11 -22.76 17.97
N LEU A 702 -18.91 -23.13 18.42
CA LEU A 702 -18.39 -24.48 18.24
C LEU A 702 -19.27 -25.55 18.91
N PHE A 703 -19.77 -25.29 20.13
CA PHE A 703 -20.67 -26.22 20.81
C PHE A 703 -22.01 -26.37 20.06
N GLU A 704 -22.58 -25.29 19.57
CA GLU A 704 -23.81 -25.30 18.76
C GLU A 704 -23.60 -26.06 17.45
N GLU A 705 -22.46 -25.88 16.78
CA GLU A 705 -22.06 -26.66 15.61
C GLU A 705 -22.05 -28.17 15.91
N LEU A 706 -21.43 -28.57 17.03
CA LEU A 706 -21.36 -29.98 17.44
C LEU A 706 -22.73 -30.57 17.80
N CYS A 707 -23.64 -29.76 18.35
CA CYS A 707 -25.03 -30.17 18.56
C CYS A 707 -25.74 -30.45 17.24
N HIS A 708 -25.45 -29.68 16.19
CA HIS A 708 -26.02 -29.89 14.86
C HIS A 708 -25.45 -31.11 14.14
N GLU A 709 -24.21 -31.51 14.43
CA GLU A 709 -23.58 -32.67 13.79
C GLU A 709 -24.27 -34.01 14.13
N VAL A 710 -24.88 -34.14 15.31
CA VAL A 710 -25.75 -35.28 15.67
C VAL A 710 -26.78 -35.54 14.57
N TYR A 711 -27.35 -34.46 14.02
CA TYR A 711 -28.46 -34.52 13.08
C TYR A 711 -28.05 -34.54 11.61
N ARG A 712 -26.86 -34.02 11.26
CA ARG A 712 -26.45 -33.83 9.86
C ARG A 712 -25.63 -34.97 9.25
N ARG A 713 -25.04 -35.88 10.04
CA ARG A 713 -24.22 -37.03 9.58
C ARG A 713 -23.26 -36.68 8.42
N ARG A 714 -22.60 -35.52 8.46
CA ARG A 714 -21.59 -35.15 7.46
C ARG A 714 -20.24 -35.79 7.79
N ILE A 715 -19.55 -36.25 6.75
CA ILE A 715 -18.23 -36.90 6.81
C ILE A 715 -17.16 -35.86 7.18
N PHE A 716 -16.25 -36.28 8.05
CA PHE A 716 -15.32 -35.51 8.88
C PHE A 716 -14.33 -34.59 8.14
N VAL A 717 -14.16 -33.38 8.69
CA VAL A 717 -12.87 -32.68 8.69
C VAL A 717 -11.99 -33.41 9.71
N ASP A 718 -10.73 -33.74 9.37
CA ASP A 718 -9.80 -34.40 10.30
C ASP A 718 -9.51 -33.49 11.52
N PRO A 719 -10.11 -33.76 12.70
CA PRO A 719 -9.95 -32.89 13.86
C PRO A 719 -8.55 -32.98 14.46
N VAL A 720 -7.78 -34.03 14.12
CA VAL A 720 -6.36 -34.14 14.48
C VAL A 720 -5.57 -33.03 13.80
N GLU A 721 -5.91 -32.73 12.55
CA GLU A 721 -5.26 -31.67 11.79
C GLU A 721 -5.61 -30.28 12.32
N ASP A 722 -6.83 -30.05 12.80
CA ASP A 722 -7.21 -28.78 13.41
C ASP A 722 -6.40 -28.50 14.69
N ILE A 723 -6.14 -29.52 15.52
CA ILE A 723 -5.25 -29.40 16.69
C ILE A 723 -3.80 -29.18 16.25
N CYS A 724 -3.32 -29.94 15.25
CA CYS A 724 -1.95 -29.81 14.76
C CYS A 724 -1.70 -28.44 14.10
N ARG A 725 -2.70 -27.83 13.45
CA ARG A 725 -2.61 -26.48 12.87
C ARG A 725 -2.41 -25.40 13.94
N LEU A 726 -2.99 -25.57 15.13
CA LEU A 726 -2.74 -24.64 16.25
C LEU A 726 -1.27 -24.65 16.69
N LEU A 727 -0.54 -25.76 16.45
CA LEU A 727 0.82 -25.98 16.94
C LEU A 727 1.93 -25.79 15.88
N THR A 728 1.61 -25.85 14.58
CA THR A 728 2.61 -25.92 13.48
C THR A 728 2.92 -24.59 12.79
N THR A 729 2.25 -23.49 13.16
CA THR A 729 2.36 -22.22 12.43
C THR A 729 3.67 -21.45 12.63
N THR A 730 4.57 -21.93 13.49
CA THR A 730 5.85 -21.25 13.82
C THR A 730 6.91 -21.33 12.73
N LYS A 731 6.77 -22.19 11.70
CA LYS A 731 7.79 -22.37 10.64
C LYS A 731 7.30 -22.07 9.21
N GLU A 732 6.07 -21.57 9.04
CA GLU A 732 5.48 -21.41 7.70
C GLU A 732 5.87 -20.13 6.95
N HIS A 733 6.66 -19.23 7.54
CA HIS A 733 7.10 -17.98 6.88
C HIS A 733 8.60 -17.78 6.92
#